data_AF-A0A317DJU9-F1
#
_entry.id   AF-A0A317DJU9-F1
#
_cell.length_a   1.000
_cell.length_b   1.000
_cell.length_c   1.000
_cell.angle_alpha   90.00
_cell.angle_beta   90.00
_cell.angle_gamma   90.00
#
_symmetry.space_group_name_H-M   'P 1'
#
loop_
_entity.id
_entity.type
_entity.pdbx_description
1 polymer ?
#
loop_
_entity_poly.entity_id
_entity_poly.type
_entity_poly.pdbx_seq_one_letter_code
_entity_poly.pdbx_strand_id
1 'polypeptide(L)'
;MSEVRWPRQVASLLFLALLVAVPPVVLVEIIGWPLDDWPSMRQARQWVAQPLTEQTLTAALTLLAWLVWLFLAATVTLRVLTRMRAGARWLRRLPLPTPLQATATGMAGAAAFGVGTNATTTAPPDHPLAVAAGTLDDHDHTDPADSSQPVADRAGDGIAVSGGWLPREVAEQVSAATALVWLRRRRAYRLRPPASPGRDDPDLMPLPATVAVVQAALAPDGTHSPPSAEPTPAFTGDASGALPGPVAGFPPAGVGLTGPGALAAARGVLVTVLLAGVRHPSDAAPLVITHTALTALLGSAAETVRQRLPGLRVAATVEDAVAFLESPNGGGPTHPATQPGERHEGNTPAGVRPVLIVEAPPAPAVAGRLAVAGAAVVVVLDAWPAGVTWQVDAAGHTLDPGKPTQAGPRLCVLDPVATTDLLTVIGHAHPPSPDTRPHNSSERAVTPSRPRVPRQATSDETTSRPRVTATAVARRLDLRVLGEPTLLLDGEPLTIRRSAALQTLVLLAVHRDGASSRQLVEAIWPGPPAHTLTGRLYTTLSDLRSIARSACGLSVIDHTDDRYRINPTHLDADLWRLRAATQYAATAVTDHAAAWQAVIDAYTGDLAAGHAWPWLEPTREATRRHVIDAYAALATAESDPRCALALLQRGIRVDPYNEDLHRRAVKAFAALGDHTAITDLCDRYTRRLAAAGLEPGDDIRDAVAHLANADPVSGR
;
A
#
# COMPACT_ATOMS: atom_id res chain seq x y z
N MET A 1 -17.74 -21.03 -27.13
CA MET A 1 -18.54 -19.82 -27.45
C MET A 1 -19.33 -19.43 -26.20
N SER A 2 -19.26 -18.18 -25.75
CA SER A 2 -19.88 -17.70 -24.52
C SER A 2 -21.19 -16.97 -24.81
N GLU A 3 -22.32 -17.41 -24.23
CA GLU A 3 -23.57 -16.67 -24.35
C GLU A 3 -23.50 -15.33 -23.61
N VAL A 4 -23.61 -14.25 -24.38
CA VAL A 4 -23.55 -12.87 -23.91
C VAL A 4 -24.82 -12.57 -23.09
N ARG A 5 -24.69 -12.43 -21.77
CA ARG A 5 -25.81 -12.10 -20.86
C ARG A 5 -26.30 -10.65 -20.92
N TRP A 6 -25.64 -9.81 -21.71
CA TRP A 6 -25.87 -8.37 -21.84
C TRP A 6 -27.32 -7.95 -22.23
N PRO A 7 -28.01 -8.56 -23.23
CA PRO A 7 -29.31 -8.06 -23.67
C PRO A 7 -30.41 -8.18 -22.60
N ARG A 8 -30.33 -9.18 -21.70
CA ARG A 8 -31.26 -9.31 -20.57
C ARG A 8 -31.07 -8.19 -19.52
N GLN A 9 -29.87 -7.67 -19.37
CA GLN A 9 -29.60 -6.54 -18.46
C GLN A 9 -30.09 -5.22 -19.06
N VAL A 10 -29.82 -4.98 -20.34
CA VAL A 10 -30.32 -3.80 -21.07
C VAL A 10 -31.86 -3.78 -21.10
N ALA A 11 -32.51 -4.90 -21.43
CA ALA A 11 -33.97 -5.01 -21.39
C ALA A 11 -34.56 -4.75 -20.00
N SER A 12 -33.91 -5.24 -18.93
CA SER A 12 -34.38 -5.01 -17.56
C SER A 12 -34.21 -3.56 -17.10
N LEU A 13 -33.20 -2.84 -17.60
CA LEU A 13 -33.01 -1.41 -17.34
C LEU A 13 -34.03 -0.56 -18.13
N LEU A 14 -34.27 -0.88 -19.40
CA LEU A 14 -35.32 -0.24 -20.21
C LEU A 14 -36.71 -0.41 -19.57
N PHE A 15 -37.05 -1.62 -19.13
CA PHE A 15 -38.31 -1.88 -18.44
C PHE A 15 -38.43 -1.07 -17.14
N LEU A 16 -37.35 -0.96 -16.36
CA LEU A 16 -37.36 -0.17 -15.12
C LEU A 16 -37.52 1.34 -15.38
N ALA A 17 -36.85 1.87 -16.40
CA ALA A 17 -37.00 3.26 -16.81
C ALA A 17 -38.43 3.55 -17.28
N LEU A 18 -38.99 2.68 -18.13
CA LEU A 18 -40.38 2.77 -18.60
C LEU A 18 -41.38 2.74 -17.43
N LEU A 19 -41.20 1.83 -16.48
CA LEU A 19 -42.06 1.67 -15.30
C LEU A 19 -42.10 2.92 -14.40
N VAL A 20 -41.00 3.68 -14.34
CA VAL A 20 -40.94 4.93 -13.54
C VAL A 20 -41.42 6.14 -14.36
N ALA A 21 -41.10 6.21 -15.65
CA ALA A 21 -41.32 7.39 -16.48
C ALA A 21 -42.69 7.46 -17.18
N VAL A 22 -43.34 6.33 -17.49
CA VAL A 22 -44.67 6.34 -18.14
C VAL A 22 -45.80 6.81 -17.21
N PRO A 23 -45.93 6.33 -15.96
CA PRO A 23 -47.03 6.74 -15.09
C PRO A 23 -47.16 8.26 -14.85
N PRO A 24 -46.09 9.05 -14.61
CA PRO A 24 -46.23 10.49 -14.39
C PRO A 24 -46.59 11.24 -15.68
N VAL A 25 -46.13 10.79 -16.86
CA VAL A 25 -46.56 11.36 -18.15
C VAL A 25 -48.06 11.13 -18.36
N VAL A 26 -48.53 9.90 -18.14
CA VAL A 26 -49.95 9.54 -18.26
C VAL A 26 -50.81 10.27 -17.20
N LEU A 27 -50.30 10.47 -15.98
CA LEU A 27 -50.97 11.29 -14.97
C LEU A 27 -51.10 12.74 -15.41
N VAL A 28 -50.05 13.36 -15.95
CA VAL A 28 -50.13 14.75 -16.42
C VAL A 28 -51.05 14.90 -17.64
N GLU A 29 -51.05 13.92 -18.56
CA GLU A 29 -51.86 13.96 -19.78
C GLU A 29 -53.36 13.70 -19.53
N ILE A 30 -53.72 12.87 -18.54
CA ILE A 30 -55.13 12.53 -18.22
C ILE A 30 -55.72 13.38 -17.09
N ILE A 31 -54.91 13.78 -16.12
CA ILE A 31 -55.34 14.39 -14.84
C ILE A 31 -54.79 15.82 -14.64
N GLY A 32 -53.73 16.21 -15.36
CA GLY A 32 -53.04 17.49 -15.16
C GLY A 32 -52.00 17.46 -14.03
N TRP A 33 -51.39 18.62 -13.77
CA TRP A 33 -50.40 18.77 -12.70
C TRP A 33 -51.10 18.86 -11.33
N PRO A 34 -50.62 18.18 -10.28
CA PRO A 34 -51.34 18.10 -9.00
C PRO A 34 -51.30 19.39 -8.15
N LEU A 35 -50.54 20.40 -8.57
CA LEU A 35 -50.21 21.59 -7.78
C LEU A 35 -50.01 22.83 -8.66
N ASP A 36 -51.03 23.23 -9.42
CA ASP A 36 -51.03 24.55 -10.10
C ASP A 36 -51.40 25.69 -9.12
N ASP A 37 -52.20 25.40 -8.09
CA ASP A 37 -52.52 26.30 -6.97
C ASP A 37 -52.49 25.54 -5.63
N TRP A 38 -52.00 26.18 -4.56
CA TRP A 38 -52.06 25.59 -3.21
C TRP A 38 -53.46 25.77 -2.61
N PRO A 39 -54.13 24.70 -2.13
CA PRO A 39 -55.50 24.80 -1.62
C PRO A 39 -55.54 25.67 -0.36
N SER A 40 -56.41 26.69 -0.36
CA SER A 40 -56.53 27.59 0.78
C SER A 40 -57.03 26.85 2.03
N MET A 41 -56.62 27.32 3.21
CA MET A 41 -57.06 26.77 4.51
C MET A 41 -58.60 26.82 4.70
N ARG A 42 -59.34 27.56 3.86
CA ARG A 42 -60.81 27.52 3.81
C ARG A 42 -61.33 26.34 2.99
N GLN A 43 -60.79 26.10 1.79
CA GLN A 43 -61.14 24.93 0.96
C GLN A 43 -60.81 23.62 1.68
N ALA A 44 -59.64 23.52 2.32
CA ALA A 44 -59.27 22.35 3.12
C ALA A 44 -60.30 22.02 4.23
N ARG A 45 -60.90 23.04 4.87
CA ARG A 45 -61.97 22.85 5.86
C ARG A 45 -63.30 22.44 5.21
N GLN A 46 -63.61 22.92 4.01
CA GLN A 46 -64.81 22.50 3.27
C GLN A 46 -64.71 21.04 2.82
N TRP A 47 -63.53 20.60 2.37
CA TRP A 47 -63.28 19.20 1.99
C TRP A 47 -63.48 18.23 3.16
N VAL A 48 -63.08 18.62 4.38
CA VAL A 48 -63.33 17.84 5.61
C VAL A 48 -64.81 17.88 6.02
N ALA A 49 -65.53 18.97 5.76
CA ALA A 49 -66.94 19.12 6.12
C ALA A 49 -67.91 18.40 5.17
N GLN A 50 -67.56 18.24 3.89
CA GLN A 50 -68.40 17.58 2.87
C GLN A 50 -67.54 16.66 1.96
N PRO A 51 -67.16 15.46 2.43
CA PRO A 51 -66.21 14.60 1.72
C PRO A 51 -66.75 13.96 0.43
N LEU A 52 -68.07 13.90 0.26
CA LEU A 52 -68.76 13.16 -0.82
C LEU A 52 -69.19 14.03 -2.01
N THR A 53 -68.57 15.19 -2.23
CA THR A 53 -68.77 15.95 -3.48
C THR A 53 -67.91 15.38 -4.62
N GLU A 54 -68.36 15.55 -5.86
CA GLU A 54 -67.62 15.09 -7.04
C GLU A 54 -66.20 15.69 -7.11
N GLN A 55 -66.06 16.98 -6.77
CA GLN A 55 -64.78 17.69 -6.74
C GLN A 55 -63.86 17.24 -5.59
N THR A 56 -64.39 16.85 -4.43
CA THR A 56 -63.56 16.28 -3.34
C THR A 56 -63.11 14.87 -3.66
N LEU A 57 -63.96 14.07 -4.32
CA LEU A 57 -63.64 12.71 -4.76
C LEU A 57 -62.57 12.70 -5.84
N THR A 58 -62.66 13.57 -6.87
CA THR A 58 -61.60 13.67 -7.89
C THR A 58 -60.28 14.15 -7.29
N ALA A 59 -60.27 15.24 -6.52
CA ALA A 59 -59.06 15.75 -5.87
C ALA A 59 -58.40 14.73 -4.92
N ALA A 60 -59.20 13.94 -4.18
CA ALA A 60 -58.67 12.87 -3.33
C ALA A 60 -58.07 11.71 -4.15
N LEU A 61 -58.70 11.32 -5.25
CA LEU A 61 -58.21 10.25 -6.12
C LEU A 61 -56.94 10.64 -6.89
N THR A 62 -56.81 11.89 -7.33
CA THR A 62 -55.60 12.36 -8.02
C THR A 62 -54.42 12.46 -7.06
N LEU A 63 -54.62 13.01 -5.85
CA LEU A 63 -53.61 12.99 -4.78
C LEU A 63 -53.21 11.55 -4.40
N LEU A 64 -54.16 10.63 -4.29
CA LEU A 64 -53.88 9.21 -4.02
C LEU A 64 -53.02 8.59 -5.13
N ALA A 65 -53.33 8.84 -6.41
CA ALA A 65 -52.59 8.31 -7.54
C ALA A 65 -51.13 8.82 -7.58
N TRP A 66 -50.93 10.12 -7.33
CA TRP A 66 -49.59 10.72 -7.21
C TRP A 66 -48.80 10.18 -6.00
N LEU A 67 -49.46 9.94 -4.85
CA LEU A 67 -48.83 9.30 -3.69
C LEU A 67 -48.43 7.85 -3.96
N VAL A 68 -49.27 7.08 -4.66
CA VAL A 68 -48.96 5.70 -5.07
C VAL A 68 -47.78 5.66 -6.04
N TRP A 69 -47.72 6.58 -7.02
CA TRP A 69 -46.54 6.69 -7.89
C TRP A 69 -45.28 7.10 -7.11
N LEU A 70 -45.36 8.08 -6.21
CA LEU A 70 -44.22 8.52 -5.41
C LEU A 70 -43.70 7.39 -4.51
N PHE A 71 -44.58 6.56 -3.94
CA PHE A 71 -44.21 5.35 -3.20
C PHE A 71 -43.55 4.29 -4.11
N LEU A 72 -44.05 4.08 -5.33
CA LEU A 72 -43.41 3.19 -6.31
C LEU A 72 -42.01 3.71 -6.70
N ALA A 73 -41.87 4.99 -7.01
CA ALA A 73 -40.60 5.63 -7.34
C ALA A 73 -39.61 5.55 -6.17
N ALA A 74 -40.05 5.81 -4.94
CA ALA A 74 -39.22 5.69 -3.74
C ALA A 74 -38.76 4.25 -3.47
N THR A 75 -39.67 3.26 -3.57
CA THR A 75 -39.32 1.85 -3.36
C THR A 75 -38.43 1.28 -4.47
N VAL A 76 -38.63 1.69 -5.72
CA VAL A 76 -37.70 1.40 -6.83
C VAL A 76 -36.33 2.04 -6.54
N THR A 77 -36.28 3.33 -6.18
CA THR A 77 -35.03 4.05 -5.89
C THR A 77 -34.27 3.41 -4.73
N LEU A 78 -34.95 3.04 -3.64
CA LEU A 78 -34.34 2.33 -2.51
C LEU A 78 -33.84 0.94 -2.88
N ARG A 79 -34.57 0.18 -3.72
CA ARG A 79 -34.12 -1.13 -4.23
C ARG A 79 -32.94 -1.00 -5.19
N VAL A 80 -32.91 0.01 -6.04
CA VAL A 80 -31.76 0.32 -6.91
C VAL A 80 -30.57 0.74 -6.06
N LEU A 81 -30.73 1.67 -5.13
CA LEU A 81 -29.65 2.17 -4.26
C LEU A 81 -29.06 1.08 -3.36
N THR A 82 -29.88 0.19 -2.79
CA THR A 82 -29.39 -0.96 -2.00
C THR A 82 -28.67 -1.99 -2.88
N ARG A 83 -29.18 -2.27 -4.08
CA ARG A 83 -28.53 -3.19 -5.04
C ARG A 83 -27.25 -2.59 -5.65
N MET A 84 -27.19 -1.28 -5.85
CA MET A 84 -25.99 -0.53 -6.22
C MET A 84 -24.99 -0.46 -5.07
N ARG A 85 -25.42 -0.31 -3.80
CA ARG A 85 -24.53 -0.41 -2.64
C ARG A 85 -23.97 -1.84 -2.48
N ALA A 86 -24.76 -2.88 -2.76
CA ALA A 86 -24.27 -4.25 -2.84
C ALA A 86 -23.30 -4.47 -4.02
N GLY A 87 -23.59 -3.91 -5.20
CA GLY A 87 -22.70 -3.92 -6.37
C GLY A 87 -21.41 -3.13 -6.16
N ALA A 88 -21.45 -1.97 -5.50
CA ALA A 88 -20.28 -1.19 -5.13
C ALA A 88 -19.44 -1.90 -4.06
N ARG A 89 -20.06 -2.62 -3.13
CA ARG A 89 -19.36 -3.57 -2.24
C ARG A 89 -18.74 -4.75 -3.02
N TRP A 90 -19.29 -5.14 -4.18
CA TRP A 90 -18.67 -6.14 -5.06
C TRP A 90 -17.51 -5.57 -5.88
N LEU A 91 -17.60 -4.33 -6.40
CA LEU A 91 -16.45 -3.65 -7.01
C LEU A 91 -15.34 -3.36 -5.97
N ARG A 92 -15.69 -3.00 -4.72
CA ARG A 92 -14.75 -2.93 -3.58
C ARG A 92 -14.27 -4.31 -3.07
N ARG A 93 -14.79 -5.42 -3.62
CA ARG A 93 -14.35 -6.80 -3.38
C ARG A 93 -13.67 -7.43 -4.61
N LEU A 94 -13.51 -6.68 -5.71
CA LEU A 94 -12.39 -6.93 -6.60
C LEU A 94 -11.13 -6.51 -5.82
N PRO A 95 -10.11 -7.37 -5.70
CA PRO A 95 -8.82 -6.98 -5.12
C PRO A 95 -8.05 -6.10 -6.12
N LEU A 96 -8.58 -4.90 -6.37
CA LEU A 96 -7.84 -3.80 -6.95
C LEU A 96 -6.81 -3.38 -5.91
N PRO A 97 -5.49 -3.51 -6.18
CA PRO A 97 -4.49 -3.06 -5.24
C PRO A 97 -4.53 -1.52 -5.15
N THR A 98 -4.05 -0.97 -4.05
CA THR A 98 -4.07 0.48 -3.77
C THR A 98 -3.44 1.42 -4.80
N PRO A 99 -2.45 1.07 -5.66
CA PRO A 99 -1.90 2.03 -6.63
C PRO A 99 -2.89 2.55 -7.68
N LEU A 100 -4.09 1.98 -7.86
CA LEU A 100 -5.09 2.60 -8.74
C LEU A 100 -5.59 3.98 -8.25
N GLN A 101 -5.43 4.30 -6.95
CA GLN A 101 -5.67 5.66 -6.46
C GLN A 101 -4.56 6.64 -6.90
N ALA A 102 -3.35 6.15 -7.19
CA ALA A 102 -2.24 6.95 -7.73
C ALA A 102 -2.25 7.04 -9.27
N THR A 103 -2.86 6.07 -9.98
CA THR A 103 -3.04 6.19 -11.44
C THR A 103 -4.23 7.06 -11.85
N ALA A 104 -5.18 7.31 -10.94
CA ALA A 104 -6.30 8.23 -11.18
C ALA A 104 -5.82 9.68 -11.34
N THR A 105 -4.82 10.09 -10.57
CA THR A 105 -4.10 11.37 -10.76
C THR A 105 -3.14 11.31 -11.95
N GLY A 106 -2.41 10.20 -12.12
CA GLY A 106 -1.49 10.02 -13.26
C GLY A 106 -2.16 10.14 -14.64
N MET A 107 -3.35 9.56 -14.83
CA MET A 107 -4.07 9.62 -16.12
C MET A 107 -4.70 11.00 -16.41
N ALA A 108 -4.82 11.89 -15.43
CA ALA A 108 -5.24 13.28 -15.69
C ALA A 108 -4.15 14.08 -16.43
N GLY A 109 -2.87 13.80 -16.18
CA GLY A 109 -1.75 14.49 -16.84
C GLY A 109 -1.64 14.18 -18.34
N ALA A 110 -2.04 13.00 -18.78
CA ALA A 110 -1.96 12.56 -20.17
C ALA A 110 -2.99 13.25 -21.11
N ALA A 111 -4.05 13.85 -20.56
CA ALA A 111 -5.09 14.53 -21.32
C ALA A 111 -4.86 16.05 -21.47
N ALA A 112 -3.92 16.64 -20.73
CA ALA A 112 -3.68 18.08 -20.71
C ALA A 112 -2.80 18.59 -21.87
N PHE A 113 -2.03 17.70 -22.52
CA PHE A 113 -1.15 18.05 -23.65
C PHE A 113 -1.83 17.80 -25.00
N GLY A 114 -2.99 18.44 -25.23
CA GLY A 114 -3.71 18.38 -26.50
C GLY A 114 -4.84 19.40 -26.59
N VAL A 115 -4.86 20.17 -27.69
CA VAL A 115 -5.87 21.20 -28.02
C VAL A 115 -5.89 22.41 -27.06
N GLY A 116 -5.25 23.50 -27.47
CA GLY A 116 -5.45 24.82 -26.85
C GLY A 116 -6.54 25.63 -27.55
N THR A 117 -7.29 26.43 -26.78
CA THR A 117 -8.18 27.49 -27.28
C THR A 117 -8.06 28.73 -26.38
N ASN A 118 -8.05 29.92 -27.00
CA ASN A 118 -7.89 31.18 -26.27
C ASN A 118 -9.22 31.62 -25.63
N ALA A 119 -9.19 32.01 -24.35
CA ALA A 119 -10.30 32.70 -23.70
C ALA A 119 -9.75 33.73 -22.68
N THR A 120 -9.84 35.02 -23.02
CA THR A 120 -9.42 36.13 -22.15
C THR A 120 -10.60 36.61 -21.32
N THR A 121 -10.52 36.54 -19.99
CA THR A 121 -11.53 37.15 -19.09
C THR A 121 -10.89 37.93 -17.95
N THR A 122 -11.24 39.21 -17.90
CA THR A 122 -10.88 40.27 -16.95
C THR A 122 -11.11 39.92 -15.47
N ALA A 123 -10.25 40.43 -14.57
CA ALA A 123 -10.43 40.38 -13.12
C ALA A 123 -11.01 41.71 -12.55
N PRO A 124 -11.91 41.65 -11.54
CA PRO A 124 -12.27 42.79 -10.66
C PRO A 124 -11.53 42.75 -9.29
N PRO A 125 -11.56 43.83 -8.48
CA PRO A 125 -10.52 44.11 -7.47
C PRO A 125 -10.89 43.88 -5.98
N ASP A 126 -9.88 44.03 -5.12
CA ASP A 126 -9.92 43.94 -3.64
C ASP A 126 -10.78 45.02 -2.94
N HIS A 127 -11.26 44.70 -1.73
CA HIS A 127 -11.46 45.67 -0.64
C HIS A 127 -11.33 45.01 0.76
N PRO A 128 -11.05 45.76 1.86
CA PRO A 128 -10.22 45.25 2.95
C PRO A 128 -10.86 45.18 4.35
N LEU A 129 -10.17 44.47 5.25
CA LEU A 129 -10.08 44.62 6.72
C LEU A 129 -11.35 44.70 7.59
N ALA A 130 -11.38 43.88 8.64
CA ALA A 130 -12.12 44.13 9.87
C ALA A 130 -11.28 43.72 11.09
N VAL A 131 -11.24 44.55 12.15
CA VAL A 131 -10.45 44.32 13.38
C VAL A 131 -11.31 44.56 14.62
N ALA A 132 -11.37 43.55 15.50
CA ALA A 132 -11.71 43.65 16.93
C ALA A 132 -11.11 42.38 17.59
N ALA A 133 -10.22 42.44 18.59
CA ALA A 133 -10.36 43.03 19.94
C ALA A 133 -11.30 42.20 20.84
N GLY A 134 -10.85 41.60 21.96
CA GLY A 134 -9.46 41.52 22.42
C GLY A 134 -9.26 40.84 23.79
N THR A 135 -7.98 40.72 24.18
CA THR A 135 -7.41 40.71 25.56
C THR A 135 -8.07 39.89 26.67
N LEU A 136 -7.28 39.00 27.26
CA LEU A 136 -6.96 39.06 28.69
C LEU A 136 -5.57 38.41 28.94
N ASP A 137 -4.68 39.17 29.56
CA ASP A 137 -3.29 38.80 29.95
C ASP A 137 -3.31 37.97 31.27
N ASP A 138 -2.25 37.62 32.01
CA ASP A 138 -0.90 38.16 32.32
C ASP A 138 -0.15 37.02 33.10
N HIS A 139 1.17 36.76 33.18
CA HIS A 139 2.48 37.37 32.79
C HIS A 139 3.14 36.57 31.63
N ASP A 140 4.22 36.98 30.93
CA ASP A 140 5.44 37.78 31.16
C ASP A 140 6.64 37.09 31.84
N HIS A 141 7.67 36.83 31.00
CA HIS A 141 9.10 36.85 31.35
C HIS A 141 9.92 37.21 30.10
N THR A 142 10.36 38.47 30.04
CA THR A 142 11.47 39.01 29.22
C THR A 142 12.82 38.33 29.59
N ASP A 143 13.90 38.30 28.81
CA ASP A 143 14.39 39.03 27.61
C ASP A 143 15.57 38.19 26.99
N PRO A 144 16.28 38.56 25.90
CA PRO A 144 15.99 39.49 24.80
C PRO A 144 16.15 38.80 23.41
N ALA A 145 16.12 39.58 22.33
CA ALA A 145 16.20 39.08 20.95
C ALA A 145 17.62 38.83 20.41
N ASP A 146 17.75 37.84 19.52
CA ASP A 146 18.64 37.90 18.34
C ASP A 146 17.77 37.69 17.09
N SER A 147 17.99 38.50 16.06
CA SER A 147 17.04 38.69 14.95
C SER A 147 17.68 38.43 13.58
N SER A 148 17.68 37.15 13.18
CA SER A 148 18.16 36.72 11.87
C SER A 148 17.31 35.56 11.30
N GLN A 149 16.03 35.83 11.03
CA GLN A 149 15.19 34.91 10.25
C GLN A 149 15.64 34.91 8.77
N PRO A 150 16.02 33.77 8.18
CA PRO A 150 16.10 33.63 6.74
C PRO A 150 14.69 33.60 6.15
N VAL A 151 14.58 34.13 4.92
CA VAL A 151 13.41 34.15 4.03
C VAL A 151 12.54 32.89 4.13
N ALA A 152 11.22 33.09 4.18
CA ALA A 152 10.21 32.04 4.32
C ALA A 152 10.46 30.81 3.43
N ASP A 153 10.69 29.68 4.08
CA ASP A 153 11.02 28.41 3.46
C ASP A 153 9.86 27.89 2.58
N ARG A 154 10.17 27.22 1.45
CA ARG A 154 9.14 26.62 0.59
C ARG A 154 8.58 25.37 1.27
N ALA A 155 7.47 25.54 1.97
CA ALA A 155 6.91 24.50 2.83
C ALA A 155 6.51 23.20 2.08
N GLY A 156 6.94 22.06 2.63
CA GLY A 156 6.05 20.89 2.77
C GLY A 156 6.38 19.60 2.02
N ASP A 157 7.38 19.54 1.13
CA ASP A 157 7.52 18.40 0.19
C ASP A 157 8.56 17.32 0.54
N GLY A 158 8.66 16.98 1.83
CA GLY A 158 9.47 15.84 2.26
C GLY A 158 9.18 15.38 3.68
N ILE A 159 9.68 14.20 4.02
CA ILE A 159 9.36 13.44 5.23
C ILE A 159 10.60 13.30 6.10
N ALA A 160 10.50 13.74 7.35
CA ALA A 160 11.48 13.43 8.39
C ALA A 160 11.29 11.99 8.88
N VAL A 161 12.41 11.28 9.08
CA VAL A 161 12.46 9.92 9.64
C VAL A 161 13.42 9.87 10.82
N SER A 162 13.31 8.84 11.65
CA SER A 162 14.24 8.57 12.76
C SER A 162 15.60 8.16 12.20
N GLY A 163 16.42 9.17 11.87
CA GLY A 163 17.71 9.02 11.19
C GLY A 163 17.88 9.89 9.94
N GLY A 164 16.96 10.80 9.60
CA GLY A 164 17.15 11.65 8.41
C GLY A 164 15.93 12.41 7.88
N TRP A 165 16.03 12.85 6.63
CA TRP A 165 14.97 13.48 5.85
C TRP A 165 15.03 13.03 4.39
N LEU A 166 13.87 12.69 3.81
CA LEU A 166 13.73 12.27 2.41
C LEU A 166 12.74 13.20 1.66
N PRO A 167 12.98 13.52 0.37
CA PRO A 167 11.96 14.09 -0.50
C PRO A 167 10.74 13.17 -0.63
N ARG A 168 9.56 13.74 -0.91
CA ARG A 168 8.29 12.97 -1.00
C ARG A 168 8.36 11.85 -2.03
N GLU A 169 8.95 12.08 -3.19
CA GLU A 169 9.04 11.11 -4.28
C GLU A 169 9.93 9.92 -3.91
N VAL A 170 10.97 10.15 -3.09
CA VAL A 170 11.84 9.09 -2.57
C VAL A 170 11.09 8.25 -1.52
N ALA A 171 10.32 8.91 -0.65
CA ALA A 171 9.43 8.24 0.27
C ALA A 171 8.36 7.38 -0.46
N GLU A 172 7.75 7.90 -1.52
CA GLU A 172 6.81 7.15 -2.35
C GLU A 172 7.47 5.94 -3.04
N GLN A 173 8.71 6.06 -3.50
CA GLN A 173 9.49 4.94 -4.02
C GLN A 173 9.78 3.88 -2.94
N VAL A 174 10.10 4.27 -1.71
CA VAL A 174 10.23 3.33 -0.56
C VAL A 174 8.91 2.59 -0.29
N SER A 175 7.77 3.28 -0.38
CA SER A 175 6.44 2.67 -0.22
C SER A 175 6.11 1.70 -1.37
N ALA A 176 6.48 2.04 -2.61
CA ALA A 176 6.32 1.17 -3.77
C ALA A 176 7.23 -0.08 -3.70
N ALA A 177 8.51 0.09 -3.34
CA ALA A 177 9.44 -1.02 -3.10
C ALA A 177 8.93 -1.95 -1.99
N THR A 178 8.39 -1.37 -0.91
CA THR A 178 7.73 -2.12 0.18
C THR A 178 6.54 -2.95 -0.31
N ALA A 179 5.68 -2.39 -1.16
CA ALA A 179 4.58 -3.14 -1.76
C ALA A 179 5.08 -4.29 -2.66
N LEU A 180 6.15 -4.05 -3.44
CA LEU A 180 6.79 -5.08 -4.26
C LEU A 180 7.35 -6.23 -3.42
N VAL A 181 7.98 -5.97 -2.26
CA VAL A 181 8.45 -7.02 -1.34
C VAL A 181 7.30 -7.93 -0.90
N TRP A 182 6.16 -7.36 -0.47
CA TRP A 182 4.99 -8.15 -0.06
C TRP A 182 4.33 -8.90 -1.22
N LEU A 183 4.28 -8.32 -2.42
CA LEU A 183 3.76 -9.01 -3.62
C LEU A 183 4.67 -10.15 -4.08
N ARG A 184 6.01 -9.99 -4.01
CA ARG A 184 6.96 -11.08 -4.24
C ARG A 184 6.79 -12.21 -3.22
N ARG A 185 6.64 -11.88 -1.93
CA ARG A 185 6.37 -12.84 -0.84
C ARG A 185 5.06 -13.62 -1.06
N ARG A 186 3.98 -12.97 -1.51
CA ARG A 186 2.71 -13.63 -1.89
C ARG A 186 2.86 -14.57 -3.08
N ARG A 187 3.50 -14.08 -4.15
CA ARG A 187 3.73 -14.82 -5.39
C ARG A 187 4.54 -16.09 -5.13
N ALA A 188 5.66 -15.97 -4.41
CA ALA A 188 6.59 -17.06 -4.12
C ALA A 188 6.06 -18.06 -3.07
N TYR A 189 5.03 -17.73 -2.31
CA TYR A 189 4.49 -18.61 -1.27
C TYR A 189 3.97 -19.94 -1.85
N ARG A 190 4.65 -21.04 -1.53
CA ARG A 190 4.18 -22.39 -1.88
C ARG A 190 3.20 -22.88 -0.81
N LEU A 191 1.95 -23.07 -1.22
CA LEU A 191 0.81 -23.53 -0.40
C LEU A 191 1.11 -24.85 0.33
N ARG A 192 0.68 -24.95 1.58
CA ARG A 192 1.05 -26.02 2.52
C ARG A 192 -0.22 -26.61 3.17
N PRO A 193 -0.14 -27.79 3.82
CA PRO A 193 -1.18 -28.20 4.74
C PRO A 193 -1.33 -27.15 5.86
N PRO A 194 -2.56 -26.79 6.27
CA PRO A 194 -2.80 -25.87 7.38
C PRO A 194 -2.05 -26.31 8.64
N ALA A 195 -1.34 -25.37 9.27
CA ALA A 195 -0.48 -25.60 10.42
C ALA A 195 -0.89 -24.70 11.59
N SER A 196 -0.42 -25.05 12.80
CA SER A 196 -0.78 -24.35 14.03
C SER A 196 -0.40 -22.86 13.98
N PRO A 197 -1.20 -21.96 14.59
CA PRO A 197 -0.79 -20.58 14.84
C PRO A 197 0.54 -20.55 15.61
N GLY A 198 1.48 -19.70 15.18
CA GLY A 198 2.86 -19.70 15.70
C GLY A 198 3.87 -20.44 14.83
N ARG A 199 3.55 -20.70 13.56
CA ARG A 199 4.53 -21.12 12.54
C ARG A 199 5.56 -20.01 12.29
N ASP A 200 6.84 -20.28 12.54
CA ASP A 200 7.94 -19.44 12.07
C ASP A 200 7.95 -19.44 10.54
N ASP A 201 7.75 -18.25 9.94
CA ASP A 201 7.75 -18.04 8.50
C ASP A 201 8.50 -16.73 8.21
N PRO A 202 9.74 -16.77 7.66
CA PRO A 202 10.58 -15.57 7.54
C PRO A 202 10.00 -14.54 6.56
N ASP A 203 9.13 -14.95 5.63
CA ASP A 203 8.42 -14.03 4.73
C ASP A 203 7.30 -13.25 5.44
N LEU A 204 6.97 -13.59 6.69
CA LEU A 204 6.07 -12.81 7.55
C LEU A 204 6.82 -11.81 8.44
N MET A 205 8.15 -11.79 8.44
CA MET A 205 8.91 -10.81 9.23
C MET A 205 8.50 -9.37 8.83
N PRO A 206 8.24 -8.48 9.81
CA PRO A 206 7.96 -7.08 9.54
C PRO A 206 9.16 -6.43 8.85
N LEU A 207 8.89 -5.40 8.07
CA LEU A 207 9.94 -4.60 7.43
C LEU A 207 10.59 -3.64 8.44
N PRO A 208 11.78 -3.11 8.15
CA PRO A 208 12.52 -2.30 9.11
C PRO A 208 11.77 -1.03 9.57
N ALA A 209 12.07 -0.55 10.78
CA ALA A 209 11.27 0.49 11.42
C ALA A 209 11.22 1.80 10.61
N THR A 210 12.29 2.15 9.89
CA THR A 210 12.32 3.32 8.99
C THR A 210 11.19 3.30 7.96
N VAL A 211 10.83 2.12 7.45
CA VAL A 211 9.72 1.93 6.50
C VAL A 211 8.39 2.30 7.12
N ALA A 212 8.16 1.92 8.38
CA ALA A 212 6.92 2.22 9.08
C ALA A 212 6.75 3.73 9.31
N VAL A 213 7.84 4.48 9.56
CA VAL A 213 7.79 5.95 9.63
C VAL A 213 7.41 6.55 8.28
N VAL A 214 8.08 6.11 7.20
CA VAL A 214 7.80 6.58 5.82
C VAL A 214 6.34 6.30 5.42
N GLN A 215 5.85 5.08 5.65
CA GLN A 215 4.48 4.71 5.31
C GLN A 215 3.42 5.42 6.16
N ALA A 216 3.71 5.70 7.44
CA ALA A 216 2.80 6.48 8.28
C ALA A 216 2.75 7.97 7.86
N ALA A 217 3.89 8.56 7.48
CA ALA A 217 3.97 9.94 6.99
C ALA A 217 3.42 10.14 5.56
N LEU A 218 3.29 9.06 4.79
CA LEU A 218 2.58 9.04 3.49
C LEU A 218 1.09 8.66 3.62
N ALA A 219 0.63 8.22 4.80
CA ALA A 219 -0.79 7.92 4.98
C ALA A 219 -1.61 9.21 4.86
N PRO A 220 -2.70 9.24 4.07
CA PRO A 220 -3.52 10.43 3.95
C PRO A 220 -4.24 10.69 5.28
N ASP A 221 -3.75 11.68 6.03
CA ASP A 221 -4.41 12.17 7.23
C ASP A 221 -5.82 12.64 6.89
N GLY A 222 -6.81 12.21 7.68
CA GLY A 222 -8.24 12.40 7.43
C GLY A 222 -8.76 13.85 7.55
N THR A 223 -7.89 14.83 7.38
CA THR A 223 -8.13 16.28 7.50
C THR A 223 -7.65 17.09 6.30
N HIS A 224 -6.95 16.48 5.32
CA HIS A 224 -6.49 17.18 4.12
C HIS A 224 -7.09 16.58 2.84
N SER A 225 -7.85 17.40 2.12
CA SER A 225 -8.01 17.20 0.68
C SER A 225 -6.64 17.36 0.02
N PRO A 226 -6.36 16.68 -1.12
CA PRO A 226 -5.18 17.02 -1.91
C PRO A 226 -5.26 18.51 -2.28
N PRO A 227 -4.15 19.26 -2.26
CA PRO A 227 -4.14 20.58 -2.86
C PRO A 227 -4.54 20.44 -4.33
N SER A 228 -5.41 21.33 -4.80
CA SER A 228 -5.63 21.48 -6.24
C SER A 228 -4.29 21.76 -6.90
N ALA A 229 -3.98 21.03 -7.99
CA ALA A 229 -2.76 21.25 -8.74
C ALA A 229 -2.87 22.58 -9.53
N GLU A 230 -2.62 23.69 -8.85
CA GLU A 230 -2.37 24.96 -9.52
C GLU A 230 -1.11 24.81 -10.39
N PRO A 231 -1.13 25.29 -11.64
CA PRO A 231 0.00 25.14 -12.54
C PRO A 231 1.17 26.00 -12.04
N THR A 232 2.22 25.35 -11.55
CA THR A 232 3.47 25.99 -11.14
C THR A 232 3.97 26.91 -12.26
N PRO A 233 4.25 28.20 -12.00
CA PRO A 233 4.70 29.13 -13.03
C PRO A 233 6.01 28.62 -13.65
N ALA A 234 6.03 28.50 -14.98
CA ALA A 234 7.17 27.98 -15.72
C ALA A 234 8.42 28.84 -15.45
N PHE A 235 9.49 28.21 -14.94
CA PHE A 235 10.70 28.91 -14.55
C PHE A 235 11.50 29.32 -15.79
N THR A 236 11.34 30.56 -16.23
CA THR A 236 12.09 31.12 -17.37
C THR A 236 13.53 31.44 -16.97
N GLY A 237 14.37 30.41 -16.90
CA GLY A 237 15.81 30.50 -16.68
C GLY A 237 16.54 29.31 -17.30
N ASP A 238 17.18 29.56 -18.45
CA ASP A 238 18.14 28.72 -19.20
C ASP A 238 18.08 27.20 -18.94
N ALA A 239 17.01 26.57 -19.44
CA ALA A 239 16.80 25.13 -19.42
C ALA A 239 17.72 24.39 -20.44
N SER A 240 19.02 24.37 -20.20
CA SER A 240 20.02 23.59 -20.95
C SER A 240 21.08 23.02 -20.02
N GLY A 241 20.76 21.90 -19.36
CA GLY A 241 21.72 21.16 -18.52
C GLY A 241 21.15 20.37 -17.34
N ALA A 242 19.87 20.56 -16.99
CA ALA A 242 19.23 19.79 -15.92
C ALA A 242 19.20 18.28 -16.25
N LEU A 243 19.53 17.44 -15.28
CA LEU A 243 19.53 15.98 -15.42
C LEU A 243 18.11 15.42 -15.24
N PRO A 244 17.75 14.28 -15.85
CA PRO A 244 16.54 13.56 -15.51
C PRO A 244 16.73 12.64 -14.28
N GLY A 245 15.65 12.35 -13.56
CA GLY A 245 15.60 11.27 -12.57
C GLY A 245 16.26 11.58 -11.21
N PRO A 246 16.88 10.58 -10.54
CA PRO A 246 17.24 10.66 -9.10
C PRO A 246 18.33 11.68 -8.74
N VAL A 247 18.93 12.33 -9.74
CA VAL A 247 20.00 13.33 -9.61
C VAL A 247 19.66 14.64 -10.34
N ALA A 248 18.37 14.94 -10.54
CA ALA A 248 17.93 16.02 -11.42
C ALA A 248 18.49 17.43 -11.11
N GLY A 249 18.78 17.71 -9.83
CA GLY A 249 19.38 18.97 -9.40
C GLY A 249 20.92 19.01 -9.45
N PHE A 250 21.61 17.95 -9.88
CA PHE A 250 23.07 17.86 -9.85
C PHE A 250 23.72 18.56 -11.06
N PRO A 251 24.89 19.20 -10.90
CA PRO A 251 25.67 19.72 -12.02
C PRO A 251 26.08 18.60 -13.01
N PRO A 252 26.01 18.83 -14.33
CA PRO A 252 26.33 17.79 -15.32
C PRO A 252 27.82 17.41 -15.38
N ALA A 253 28.70 18.20 -14.77
CA ALA A 253 30.13 17.94 -14.60
C ALA A 253 30.47 17.23 -13.26
N GLY A 254 29.46 16.82 -12.48
CA GLY A 254 29.63 16.26 -11.14
C GLY A 254 29.75 17.32 -10.03
N VAL A 255 29.74 16.86 -8.78
CA VAL A 255 29.72 17.69 -7.57
C VAL A 255 30.58 17.12 -6.44
N GLY A 256 31.24 18.00 -5.70
CA GLY A 256 31.88 17.67 -4.42
C GLY A 256 30.93 17.96 -3.25
N LEU A 257 30.86 17.07 -2.27
CA LEU A 257 30.02 17.21 -1.07
C LEU A 257 30.92 17.35 0.15
N THR A 258 30.81 18.48 0.84
CA THR A 258 31.65 18.83 2.02
C THR A 258 30.78 19.31 3.19
N GLY A 259 31.36 19.43 4.39
CA GLY A 259 30.61 19.86 5.58
C GLY A 259 29.87 18.71 6.31
N PRO A 260 29.18 19.01 7.42
CA PRO A 260 28.67 18.00 8.35
C PRO A 260 27.58 17.08 7.75
N GLY A 261 26.84 17.55 6.74
CA GLY A 261 25.83 16.76 6.04
C GLY A 261 26.36 15.84 4.95
N ALA A 262 27.61 15.99 4.49
CA ALA A 262 28.10 15.40 3.23
C ALA A 262 27.92 13.87 3.16
N LEU A 263 28.35 13.13 4.19
CA LEU A 263 28.18 11.67 4.23
C LEU A 263 26.70 11.25 4.35
N ALA A 264 25.86 12.06 5.00
CA ALA A 264 24.43 11.78 5.08
C ALA A 264 23.72 12.02 3.75
N ALA A 265 24.12 13.06 3.02
CA ALA A 265 23.63 13.36 1.68
C ALA A 265 24.05 12.29 0.66
N ALA A 266 25.30 11.83 0.73
CA ALA A 266 25.79 10.75 -0.12
C ALA A 266 25.07 9.41 0.12
N ARG A 267 24.69 9.10 1.37
CA ARG A 267 23.77 7.98 1.66
C ARG A 267 22.39 8.17 1.03
N GLY A 268 21.86 9.40 1.06
CA GLY A 268 20.63 9.76 0.37
C GLY A 268 20.70 9.55 -1.14
N VAL A 269 21.81 9.94 -1.79
CA VAL A 269 22.05 9.67 -3.22
C VAL A 269 22.10 8.16 -3.50
N LEU A 270 22.88 7.41 -2.73
CA LEU A 270 22.99 5.94 -2.83
C LEU A 270 21.61 5.26 -2.77
N VAL A 271 20.76 5.63 -1.81
CA VAL A 271 19.39 5.09 -1.68
C VAL A 271 18.50 5.54 -2.83
N THR A 272 18.54 6.82 -3.21
CA THR A 272 17.63 7.41 -4.22
C THR A 272 17.89 6.88 -5.63
N VAL A 273 19.17 6.69 -6.01
CA VAL A 273 19.54 6.11 -7.31
C VAL A 273 19.10 4.64 -7.40
N LEU A 274 19.29 3.87 -6.33
CA LEU A 274 18.90 2.45 -6.31
C LEU A 274 17.38 2.25 -6.28
N LEU A 275 16.63 3.12 -5.58
CA LEU A 275 15.15 3.10 -5.58
C LEU A 275 14.57 3.35 -6.98
N ALA A 276 15.16 4.25 -7.77
CA ALA A 276 14.73 4.48 -9.15
C ALA A 276 14.85 3.20 -9.99
N GLY A 277 15.95 2.45 -9.83
CA GLY A 277 16.17 1.17 -10.51
C GLY A 277 15.19 0.05 -10.12
N VAL A 278 14.61 0.09 -8.91
CA VAL A 278 13.54 -0.86 -8.51
C VAL A 278 12.25 -0.61 -9.30
N ARG A 279 11.96 0.64 -9.68
CA ARG A 279 10.72 1.02 -10.38
C ARG A 279 10.83 0.88 -11.90
N HIS A 280 12.02 1.11 -12.45
CA HIS A 280 12.29 1.02 -13.89
C HIS A 280 13.58 0.22 -14.16
N PRO A 281 13.56 -1.13 -14.08
CA PRO A 281 14.77 -1.95 -14.21
C PRO A 281 15.49 -1.81 -15.56
N SER A 282 14.73 -1.57 -16.64
CA SER A 282 15.27 -1.33 -17.99
C SER A 282 15.98 0.02 -18.14
N ASP A 283 15.62 1.00 -17.30
CA ASP A 283 16.15 2.37 -17.31
C ASP A 283 17.04 2.63 -16.07
N ALA A 284 17.49 1.55 -15.40
CA ALA A 284 18.24 1.64 -14.16
C ALA A 284 19.68 2.14 -14.41
N ALA A 285 19.98 3.36 -13.96
CA ALA A 285 21.32 3.91 -13.96
C ALA A 285 22.29 2.99 -13.17
N PRO A 286 23.38 2.48 -13.78
CA PRO A 286 24.41 1.76 -13.04
C PRO A 286 25.00 2.67 -11.96
N LEU A 287 24.98 2.23 -10.70
CA LEU A 287 25.62 2.94 -9.60
C LEU A 287 26.96 2.29 -9.30
N VAL A 288 28.04 3.03 -9.52
CA VAL A 288 29.42 2.61 -9.22
C VAL A 288 29.90 3.35 -7.97
N ILE A 289 30.50 2.62 -7.03
CA ILE A 289 31.09 3.19 -5.80
C ILE A 289 32.42 2.52 -5.49
N THR A 290 33.39 3.26 -4.96
CA THR A 290 34.64 2.66 -4.43
C THR A 290 34.37 1.93 -3.11
N HIS A 291 35.12 0.85 -2.83
CA HIS A 291 35.03 0.11 -1.58
C HIS A 291 35.26 1.01 -0.35
N THR A 292 36.20 1.94 -0.48
CA THR A 292 36.52 3.01 0.47
C THR A 292 35.33 3.94 0.73
N ALA A 293 34.71 4.50 -0.32
CA ALA A 293 33.51 5.34 -0.15
C ALA A 293 32.34 4.55 0.45
N LEU A 294 32.07 3.32 -0.01
CA LEU A 294 31.00 2.49 0.53
C LEU A 294 31.20 2.18 2.03
N THR A 295 32.46 1.96 2.44
CA THR A 295 32.83 1.74 3.84
C THR A 295 32.69 3.01 4.68
N ALA A 296 33.05 4.18 4.14
CA ALA A 296 32.85 5.48 4.80
C ALA A 296 31.35 5.82 4.98
N LEU A 297 30.50 5.42 4.03
CA LEU A 297 29.05 5.59 4.15
C LEU A 297 28.42 4.59 5.13
N LEU A 298 28.69 3.29 5.01
CA LEU A 298 27.92 2.23 5.67
C LEU A 298 28.63 1.51 6.83
N GLY A 299 29.92 1.77 7.05
CA GLY A 299 30.72 1.07 8.05
C GLY A 299 30.70 -0.45 7.83
N SER A 300 30.44 -1.21 8.89
CA SER A 300 30.38 -2.68 8.86
C SER A 300 29.24 -3.27 8.01
N ALA A 301 28.21 -2.48 7.65
CA ALA A 301 27.13 -2.96 6.78
C ALA A 301 27.54 -3.09 5.31
N ALA A 302 28.65 -2.44 4.88
CA ALA A 302 29.08 -2.35 3.49
C ALA A 302 29.15 -3.72 2.75
N GLU A 303 29.78 -4.73 3.36
CA GLU A 303 29.94 -6.05 2.72
C GLU A 303 28.63 -6.85 2.67
N THR A 304 27.75 -6.70 3.67
CA THR A 304 26.41 -7.33 3.64
C THR A 304 25.53 -6.72 2.54
N VAL A 305 25.69 -5.43 2.30
CA VAL A 305 24.98 -4.64 1.28
C VAL A 305 25.48 -4.97 -0.13
N ARG A 306 26.81 -5.03 -0.31
CA ARG A 306 27.49 -5.39 -1.58
C ARG A 306 26.97 -6.69 -2.20
N GLN A 307 26.67 -7.69 -1.39
CA GLN A 307 26.24 -9.02 -1.84
C GLN A 307 24.76 -9.12 -2.22
N ARG A 308 23.95 -8.07 -1.97
CA ARG A 308 22.47 -8.15 -1.99
C ARG A 308 21.77 -7.12 -2.88
N LEU A 309 22.49 -6.17 -3.46
CA LEU A 309 21.94 -5.10 -4.28
C LEU A 309 22.28 -5.25 -5.77
N PRO A 310 21.34 -5.68 -6.63
CA PRO A 310 21.51 -5.46 -8.06
C PRO A 310 21.57 -3.96 -8.38
N GLY A 311 22.27 -3.60 -9.47
CA GLY A 311 22.52 -2.21 -9.86
C GLY A 311 23.71 -1.54 -9.18
N LEU A 312 24.15 -2.04 -8.00
CA LEU A 312 25.34 -1.55 -7.31
C LEU A 312 26.61 -2.29 -7.78
N ARG A 313 27.58 -1.57 -8.34
CA ARG A 313 28.93 -2.07 -8.62
C ARG A 313 29.93 -1.48 -7.64
N VAL A 314 30.69 -2.33 -6.95
CA VAL A 314 31.73 -1.90 -6.00
C VAL A 314 33.12 -2.08 -6.62
N ALA A 315 33.80 -0.98 -6.87
CA ALA A 315 35.15 -0.91 -7.42
C ALA A 315 36.22 -0.94 -6.32
N ALA A 316 37.42 -1.44 -6.63
CA ALA A 316 38.54 -1.43 -5.68
C ALA A 316 39.28 -0.08 -5.70
N THR A 317 39.46 0.51 -6.88
CA THR A 317 40.06 1.84 -7.12
C THR A 317 39.13 2.76 -7.91
N VAL A 318 39.47 4.04 -8.05
CA VAL A 318 38.72 4.96 -8.93
C VAL A 318 38.97 4.62 -10.41
N GLU A 319 40.16 4.14 -10.74
CA GLU A 319 40.54 3.66 -12.07
C GLU A 319 39.66 2.48 -12.52
N ASP A 320 39.43 1.48 -11.64
CA ASP A 320 38.47 0.40 -11.88
C ASP A 320 37.04 0.95 -12.07
N ALA A 321 36.67 1.94 -11.25
CA ALA A 321 35.34 2.55 -11.32
C ALA A 321 35.09 3.26 -12.66
N VAL A 322 36.11 3.96 -13.20
CA VAL A 322 36.07 4.56 -14.54
C VAL A 322 36.01 3.48 -15.61
N ALA A 323 36.80 2.40 -15.51
CA ALA A 323 36.76 1.30 -16.46
C ALA A 323 35.37 0.60 -16.52
N PHE A 324 34.64 0.52 -15.41
CA PHE A 324 33.26 0.01 -15.37
C PHE A 324 32.23 0.94 -16.05
N LEU A 325 32.53 2.24 -16.19
CA LEU A 325 31.69 3.23 -16.86
C LEU A 325 32.01 3.30 -18.36
N GLU A 326 33.29 3.15 -18.71
CA GLU A 326 33.78 3.12 -20.10
C GLU A 326 33.54 1.76 -20.80
N SER A 327 32.93 0.80 -20.10
CA SER A 327 32.55 -0.54 -20.61
C SER A 327 31.02 -0.71 -20.62
N PRO A 328 30.29 -0.30 -21.69
CA PRO A 328 28.82 -0.24 -21.67
C PRO A 328 28.14 -1.61 -21.60
N ASN A 329 28.74 -2.62 -22.25
CA ASN A 329 28.22 -3.99 -22.27
C ASN A 329 29.01 -4.85 -21.28
N GLY A 330 28.34 -5.31 -20.22
CA GLY A 330 28.93 -6.24 -19.25
C GLY A 330 29.15 -7.62 -19.86
N GLY A 331 30.40 -7.97 -20.13
CA GLY A 331 30.76 -9.28 -20.66
C GLY A 331 30.55 -10.39 -19.63
N GLY A 332 29.48 -11.17 -19.79
CA GLY A 332 29.44 -12.55 -19.28
C GLY A 332 30.47 -13.43 -19.99
N PRO A 333 30.92 -14.55 -19.38
CA PRO A 333 31.94 -15.41 -19.98
C PRO A 333 31.47 -15.96 -21.33
N THR A 334 32.32 -15.81 -22.34
CA THR A 334 31.95 -15.99 -23.75
C THR A 334 31.64 -17.45 -24.10
N HIS A 335 30.38 -17.78 -24.35
CA HIS A 335 30.04 -18.98 -25.11
C HIS A 335 30.51 -18.80 -26.58
N PRO A 336 31.22 -19.77 -27.17
CA PRO A 336 31.74 -19.62 -28.52
C PRO A 336 30.64 -19.75 -29.59
N ALA A 337 30.34 -18.60 -30.21
CA ALA A 337 29.79 -18.41 -31.56
C ALA A 337 28.78 -19.43 -32.14
N THR A 338 27.51 -19.00 -32.26
CA THR A 338 26.56 -19.58 -33.24
C THR A 338 25.94 -18.49 -34.09
N GLN A 339 26.43 -18.39 -35.34
CA GLN A 339 25.90 -17.70 -36.53
C GLN A 339 25.61 -16.17 -36.49
N PRO A 340 26.01 -15.41 -37.53
CA PRO A 340 25.67 -14.00 -37.67
C PRO A 340 24.36 -13.80 -38.45
N GLY A 341 23.32 -13.32 -37.77
CA GLY A 341 22.04 -12.94 -38.35
C GLY A 341 21.35 -11.88 -37.49
N GLU A 342 20.48 -11.08 -38.10
CA GLU A 342 19.61 -10.08 -37.45
C GLU A 342 20.30 -9.09 -36.50
N ARG A 343 20.79 -7.98 -37.07
CA ARG A 343 21.00 -6.75 -36.30
C ARG A 343 19.64 -6.19 -35.86
N HIS A 344 19.16 -6.61 -34.70
CA HIS A 344 18.23 -5.77 -33.95
C HIS A 344 18.98 -4.51 -33.52
N GLU A 345 18.67 -3.38 -34.14
CA GLU A 345 19.08 -2.05 -33.65
C GLU A 345 18.27 -1.75 -32.38
N GLY A 346 18.73 -2.34 -31.27
CA GLY A 346 18.17 -2.11 -29.95
C GLY A 346 18.27 -0.63 -29.58
N ASN A 347 17.13 0.05 -29.61
CA ASN A 347 17.02 1.47 -29.32
C ASN A 347 17.27 1.72 -27.82
N THR A 348 18.55 1.82 -27.43
CA THR A 348 18.98 2.17 -26.08
C THR A 348 18.33 3.50 -25.66
N PRO A 349 17.62 3.58 -24.52
CA PRO A 349 16.95 4.79 -24.08
C PRO A 349 17.97 5.90 -23.79
N ALA A 350 18.06 6.87 -24.71
CA ALA A 350 19.00 7.97 -24.63
C ALA A 350 18.61 8.96 -23.51
N GLY A 351 19.31 8.89 -22.36
CA GLY A 351 19.14 9.86 -21.28
C GLY A 351 19.65 9.39 -19.90
N VAL A 352 19.68 8.09 -19.65
CA VAL A 352 20.10 7.54 -18.34
C VAL A 352 21.63 7.59 -18.22
N ARG A 353 22.14 8.45 -17.31
CA ARG A 353 23.57 8.49 -16.96
C ARG A 353 23.84 7.63 -15.72
N PRO A 354 24.85 6.74 -15.73
CA PRO A 354 25.33 6.10 -14.50
C PRO A 354 25.83 7.13 -13.48
N VAL A 355 25.83 6.74 -12.21
CA VAL A 355 26.30 7.57 -11.09
C VAL A 355 27.57 6.96 -10.51
N LEU A 356 28.57 7.80 -10.22
CA LEU A 356 29.84 7.43 -9.64
C LEU A 356 30.02 8.11 -8.28
N ILE A 357 30.19 7.35 -7.20
CA ILE A 357 30.49 7.88 -5.86
C ILE A 357 31.94 7.51 -5.50
N VAL A 358 32.77 8.52 -5.20
CA VAL A 358 34.19 8.35 -4.81
C VAL A 358 34.52 9.17 -3.56
N GLU A 359 35.46 8.66 -2.75
CA GLU A 359 35.81 9.23 -1.44
C GLU A 359 36.63 10.52 -1.52
N ALA A 360 37.37 10.72 -2.61
CA ALA A 360 38.33 11.80 -2.81
C ALA A 360 38.43 12.16 -4.30
N PRO A 361 38.89 13.38 -4.67
CA PRO A 361 39.08 13.74 -6.06
C PRO A 361 40.18 12.88 -6.72
N PRO A 362 39.92 12.25 -7.88
CA PRO A 362 40.92 11.51 -8.63
C PRO A 362 41.95 12.44 -9.28
N ALA A 363 43.03 11.85 -9.81
CA ALA A 363 44.09 12.59 -10.50
C ALA A 363 43.53 13.55 -11.57
N PRO A 364 44.08 14.76 -11.77
CA PRO A 364 43.47 15.80 -12.61
C PRO A 364 43.12 15.38 -14.05
N ALA A 365 43.90 14.47 -14.66
CA ALA A 365 43.60 13.93 -15.98
C ALA A 365 42.33 13.04 -16.01
N VAL A 366 42.04 12.33 -14.93
CA VAL A 366 40.82 11.53 -14.75
C VAL A 366 39.64 12.43 -14.37
N ALA A 367 39.84 13.40 -13.49
CA ALA A 367 38.81 14.39 -13.14
C ALA A 367 38.34 15.19 -14.37
N GLY A 368 39.28 15.66 -15.21
CA GLY A 368 38.98 16.35 -16.46
C GLY A 368 38.26 15.47 -17.49
N ARG A 369 38.64 14.19 -17.63
CA ARG A 369 37.91 13.21 -18.45
C ARG A 369 36.47 13.08 -18.00
N LEU A 370 36.25 12.85 -16.70
CA LEU A 370 34.93 12.64 -16.12
C LEU A 370 34.01 13.87 -16.26
N ALA A 371 34.53 15.08 -16.00
CA ALA A 371 33.77 16.32 -16.11
C ALA A 371 33.38 16.66 -17.56
N VAL A 372 34.23 16.35 -18.55
CA VAL A 372 33.97 16.66 -19.97
C VAL A 372 33.14 15.58 -20.67
N ALA A 373 33.31 14.30 -20.32
CA ALA A 373 32.67 13.19 -21.04
C ALA A 373 31.14 13.21 -20.96
N GLY A 374 30.55 13.76 -19.90
CA GLY A 374 29.10 13.71 -19.64
C GLY A 374 28.53 12.29 -19.49
N ALA A 375 29.39 11.27 -19.46
CA ALA A 375 29.04 9.85 -19.50
C ALA A 375 28.59 9.31 -18.13
N ALA A 376 28.87 10.02 -17.04
CA ALA A 376 28.44 9.69 -15.69
C ALA A 376 28.19 10.96 -14.87
N VAL A 377 27.43 10.84 -13.79
CA VAL A 377 27.26 11.89 -12.78
C VAL A 377 28.17 11.55 -11.60
N VAL A 378 29.23 12.34 -11.40
CA VAL A 378 30.23 12.10 -10.36
C VAL A 378 29.84 12.82 -9.06
N VAL A 379 29.94 12.12 -7.94
CA VAL A 379 29.76 12.63 -6.59
C VAL A 379 31.03 12.31 -5.79
N VAL A 380 31.74 13.35 -5.37
CA VAL A 380 32.96 13.23 -4.55
C VAL A 380 32.62 13.55 -3.10
N LEU A 381 33.10 12.75 -2.15
CA LEU A 381 32.89 12.97 -0.70
C LEU A 381 33.87 13.99 -0.08
N ASP A 382 34.40 14.88 -0.93
CA ASP A 382 35.40 15.90 -0.67
C ASP A 382 35.27 16.99 -1.78
N ALA A 383 36.15 17.99 -1.79
CA ALA A 383 36.18 19.03 -2.82
C ALA A 383 36.38 18.47 -4.24
N TRP A 384 35.57 18.94 -5.19
CA TRP A 384 35.61 18.54 -6.60
C TRP A 384 36.28 19.63 -7.45
N PRO A 385 37.54 19.45 -7.91
CA PRO A 385 38.29 20.49 -8.60
C PRO A 385 37.86 20.73 -10.05
N ALA A 386 36.97 19.90 -10.60
CA ALA A 386 36.50 19.98 -11.98
C ALA A 386 35.02 20.40 -12.11
N GLY A 387 34.42 20.93 -11.04
CA GLY A 387 33.03 21.36 -11.01
C GLY A 387 32.67 22.13 -9.74
N VAL A 388 31.40 22.06 -9.33
CA VAL A 388 30.92 22.74 -8.11
C VAL A 388 31.22 21.89 -6.88
N THR A 389 31.57 22.51 -5.76
CA THR A 389 31.62 21.87 -4.44
C THR A 389 30.56 22.51 -3.55
N TRP A 390 29.61 21.72 -3.06
CA TRP A 390 28.62 22.16 -2.08
C TRP A 390 29.09 21.89 -0.66
N GLN A 391 28.87 22.87 0.22
CA GLN A 391 28.81 22.63 1.66
C GLN A 391 27.39 22.20 2.01
N VAL A 392 27.26 21.11 2.76
CA VAL A 392 25.98 20.50 3.15
C VAL A 392 25.81 20.58 4.66
N ASP A 393 24.70 21.18 5.12
CA ASP A 393 24.36 21.22 6.54
C ASP A 393 23.78 19.89 7.05
N ALA A 394 23.59 19.75 8.36
CA ALA A 394 23.04 18.53 8.96
C ALA A 394 21.56 18.25 8.60
N ALA A 395 20.84 19.21 8.02
CA ALA A 395 19.46 19.09 7.58
C ALA A 395 19.34 18.79 6.06
N GLY A 396 20.43 18.85 5.32
CA GLY A 396 20.54 18.57 3.88
C GLY A 396 20.55 19.79 2.97
N HIS A 397 20.53 21.01 3.51
CA HIS A 397 20.61 22.22 2.67
C HIS A 397 22.02 22.36 2.08
N THR A 398 22.11 22.78 0.82
CA THR A 398 23.38 22.97 0.12
C THR A 398 23.67 24.44 -0.14
N LEU A 399 24.96 24.78 -0.06
CA LEU A 399 25.46 26.13 -0.28
C LEU A 399 26.73 26.05 -1.14
N ASP A 400 26.80 26.82 -2.22
CA ASP A 400 27.97 26.95 -3.09
C ASP A 400 28.88 28.06 -2.53
N PRO A 401 30.10 27.77 -2.02
CA PRO A 401 31.00 28.79 -1.51
C PRO A 401 31.45 29.82 -2.55
N GLY A 402 31.37 29.49 -3.85
CA GLY A 402 31.60 30.43 -4.95
C GLY A 402 30.40 31.33 -5.26
N LYS A 403 29.21 31.01 -4.72
CA LYS A 403 27.95 31.75 -4.91
C LYS A 403 27.12 31.77 -3.60
N PRO A 404 27.64 32.32 -2.49
CA PRO A 404 27.03 32.17 -1.17
C PRO A 404 25.65 32.83 -1.01
N THR A 405 25.25 33.71 -1.94
CA THR A 405 23.91 34.32 -2.00
C THR A 405 22.87 33.44 -2.71
N GLN A 406 23.26 32.31 -3.31
CA GLN A 406 22.37 31.38 -3.99
C GLN A 406 22.25 30.08 -3.18
N ALA A 407 21.11 29.91 -2.48
CA ALA A 407 20.77 28.66 -1.83
C ALA A 407 20.63 27.53 -2.87
N GLY A 408 21.27 26.39 -2.62
CA GLY A 408 21.20 25.21 -3.48
C GLY A 408 20.03 24.29 -3.13
N PRO A 409 19.86 23.17 -3.85
CA PRO A 409 18.81 22.20 -3.56
C PRO A 409 19.01 21.53 -2.18
N ARG A 410 17.90 21.20 -1.50
CA ARG A 410 17.96 20.35 -0.31
C ARG A 410 18.12 18.89 -0.73
N LEU A 411 19.15 18.23 -0.23
CA LEU A 411 19.43 16.82 -0.49
C LEU A 411 18.73 15.91 0.52
N CYS A 412 18.37 14.70 0.06
CA CYS A 412 18.01 13.58 0.94
C CYS A 412 19.19 13.29 1.87
N VAL A 413 18.98 13.31 3.19
CA VAL A 413 20.03 13.06 4.19
C VAL A 413 19.64 11.90 5.09
N LEU A 414 20.53 10.90 5.22
CA LEU A 414 20.29 9.69 6.00
C LEU A 414 21.49 9.31 6.88
N ASP A 415 21.22 8.79 8.07
CA ASP A 415 22.21 8.13 8.94
C ASP A 415 22.49 6.68 8.46
N PRO A 416 23.51 5.98 9.02
CA PRO A 416 23.83 4.61 8.61
C PRO A 416 22.69 3.59 8.84
N VAL A 417 21.82 3.80 9.83
CA VAL A 417 20.76 2.87 10.22
C VAL A 417 19.59 2.99 9.26
N ALA A 418 19.04 4.19 9.09
CA ALA A 418 17.98 4.46 8.13
C ALA A 418 18.40 4.10 6.69
N THR A 419 19.67 4.30 6.35
CA THR A 419 20.23 3.84 5.08
C THR A 419 20.22 2.31 4.97
N THR A 420 20.73 1.59 5.97
CA THR A 420 20.78 0.12 5.95
C THR A 420 19.39 -0.52 5.93
N ASP A 421 18.42 0.07 6.65
CA ASP A 421 16.99 -0.29 6.59
C ASP A 421 16.45 -0.21 5.16
N LEU A 422 16.64 0.94 4.48
CA LEU A 422 16.11 1.16 3.14
C LEU A 422 16.82 0.32 2.06
N LEU A 423 18.15 0.16 2.15
CA LEU A 423 18.91 -0.75 1.28
C LEU A 423 18.48 -2.21 1.46
N THR A 424 18.09 -2.62 2.67
CA THR A 424 17.54 -3.96 2.92
C THR A 424 16.20 -4.18 2.21
N VAL A 425 15.32 -3.16 2.17
CA VAL A 425 14.07 -3.22 1.40
C VAL A 425 14.34 -3.32 -0.10
N ILE A 426 15.28 -2.54 -0.63
CA ILE A 426 15.67 -2.55 -2.05
C ILE A 426 16.16 -3.93 -2.49
N GLY A 427 17.07 -4.56 -1.72
CA GLY A 427 17.56 -5.91 -2.02
C GLY A 427 16.48 -7.00 -1.98
N HIS A 428 15.44 -6.83 -1.16
CA HIS A 428 14.26 -7.71 -1.20
C HIS A 428 13.28 -7.36 -2.33
N ALA A 429 13.21 -6.09 -2.74
CA ALA A 429 12.36 -5.62 -3.84
C ALA A 429 12.92 -5.98 -5.22
N HIS A 430 14.22 -6.25 -5.32
CA HIS A 430 14.89 -6.76 -6.52
C HIS A 430 15.87 -7.89 -6.15
N PRO A 431 15.41 -9.14 -6.01
CA PRO A 431 16.31 -10.29 -5.84
C PRO A 431 17.11 -10.53 -7.14
N PRO A 432 18.35 -11.05 -7.06
CA PRO A 432 19.19 -11.30 -8.22
C PRO A 432 18.61 -12.40 -9.13
N SER A 433 18.89 -12.29 -10.44
CA SER A 433 18.52 -13.29 -11.44
C SER A 433 19.09 -14.69 -11.11
N PRO A 434 18.37 -15.78 -11.43
CA PRO A 434 18.79 -17.14 -11.08
C PRO A 434 20.14 -17.53 -11.68
N ASP A 435 20.52 -16.94 -12.82
CA ASP A 435 21.74 -17.22 -13.57
C ASP A 435 23.03 -16.74 -12.86
N THR A 436 22.92 -15.92 -11.81
CA THR A 436 24.07 -15.41 -11.04
C THR A 436 24.24 -16.13 -9.69
N ARG A 437 23.89 -17.42 -9.63
CA ARG A 437 24.19 -18.29 -8.48
C ARG A 437 25.52 -19.01 -8.68
N PRO A 438 26.59 -18.69 -7.91
CA PRO A 438 27.70 -19.63 -7.77
C PRO A 438 27.19 -20.92 -7.10
N HIS A 439 27.63 -22.09 -7.59
CA HIS A 439 27.18 -23.40 -7.10
C HIS A 439 27.89 -23.82 -5.80
N ASN A 440 27.72 -23.04 -4.74
CA ASN A 440 28.13 -23.34 -3.36
C ASN A 440 27.38 -22.42 -2.37
N SER A 441 27.00 -22.84 -1.16
CA SER A 441 27.27 -24.10 -0.45
C SER A 441 25.99 -24.70 0.13
N SER A 442 25.96 -26.02 0.35
CA SER A 442 24.97 -26.64 1.24
C SER A 442 25.25 -26.24 2.68
N GLU A 443 24.63 -25.15 3.15
CA GLU A 443 24.83 -24.64 4.50
C GLU A 443 24.32 -25.65 5.53
N ARG A 444 25.25 -26.40 6.12
CA ARG A 444 24.97 -27.45 7.11
C ARG A 444 24.41 -26.78 8.37
N ALA A 445 23.10 -26.89 8.57
CA ALA A 445 22.41 -26.39 9.76
C ALA A 445 23.07 -26.93 11.05
N VAL A 446 23.80 -26.05 11.75
CA VAL A 446 24.36 -26.34 13.08
C VAL A 446 23.24 -26.12 14.10
N THR A 447 22.69 -27.22 14.62
CA THR A 447 21.60 -27.18 15.59
C THR A 447 22.05 -26.53 16.91
N PRO A 448 21.45 -25.40 17.35
CA PRO A 448 21.73 -24.87 18.68
C PRO A 448 21.05 -25.74 19.74
N SER A 449 21.85 -26.50 20.48
CA SER A 449 21.39 -27.37 21.57
C SER A 449 20.73 -26.58 22.70
N ARG A 450 19.40 -26.51 22.72
CA ARG A 450 18.63 -25.93 23.83
C ARG A 450 18.83 -26.76 25.11
N PRO A 451 19.07 -26.13 26.28
CA PRO A 451 19.12 -26.85 27.56
C PRO A 451 17.82 -27.60 27.86
N ARG A 452 17.92 -28.87 28.28
CA ARG A 452 16.78 -29.63 28.81
C ARG A 452 16.52 -29.21 30.26
N VAL A 453 15.46 -28.45 30.50
CA VAL A 453 14.87 -28.31 31.84
C VAL A 453 14.19 -29.65 32.19
N PRO A 454 14.50 -30.28 33.34
CA PRO A 454 13.82 -31.50 33.77
C PRO A 454 12.34 -31.26 34.07
N ARG A 455 11.47 -32.20 33.68
CA ARG A 455 10.09 -32.24 34.21
C ARG A 455 10.11 -32.93 35.56
N GLN A 456 9.69 -32.25 36.61
CA GLN A 456 9.12 -32.93 37.79
C GLN A 456 7.62 -33.14 37.57
N ALA A 457 7.08 -34.22 38.12
CA ALA A 457 5.67 -34.59 38.01
C ALA A 457 5.16 -35.05 39.38
N THR A 458 4.33 -34.20 40.00
CA THR A 458 3.55 -34.36 41.25
C THR A 458 2.63 -33.15 41.34
N SER A 459 1.37 -33.20 41.77
CA SER A 459 0.42 -34.31 41.96
C SER A 459 -1.00 -33.70 41.89
N ASP A 460 -2.06 -34.49 42.15
CA ASP A 460 -3.45 -34.03 42.15
C ASP A 460 -3.71 -32.79 43.03
N GLU A 461 -4.52 -31.85 42.51
CA GLU A 461 -5.48 -31.13 43.35
C GLU A 461 -6.80 -30.96 42.60
N THR A 462 -7.88 -31.53 43.14
CA THR A 462 -9.20 -31.54 42.50
C THR A 462 -9.94 -30.24 42.81
N THR A 463 -10.01 -29.32 41.84
CA THR A 463 -10.88 -28.14 41.93
C THR A 463 -12.08 -28.26 40.99
N SER A 464 -13.28 -28.12 41.54
CA SER A 464 -14.56 -28.40 40.87
C SER A 464 -14.84 -27.51 39.66
N ARG A 465 -15.30 -28.12 38.55
CA ARG A 465 -15.94 -27.40 37.44
C ARG A 465 -17.26 -26.75 37.90
N PRO A 466 -17.45 -25.42 37.76
CA PRO A 466 -18.78 -24.84 37.76
C PRO A 466 -19.52 -25.29 36.50
N ARG A 467 -20.60 -26.07 36.67
CA ARG A 467 -21.50 -26.43 35.58
C ARG A 467 -22.38 -25.22 35.25
N VAL A 468 -21.88 -24.30 34.44
CA VAL A 468 -22.59 -23.06 34.10
C VAL A 468 -23.90 -23.38 33.38
N THR A 469 -25.00 -23.10 34.06
CA THR A 469 -26.37 -23.20 33.51
C THR A 469 -26.57 -22.17 32.40
N ALA A 470 -27.48 -22.46 31.46
CA ALA A 470 -27.66 -21.64 30.27
C ALA A 470 -28.31 -20.27 30.55
N THR A 471 -28.02 -19.33 29.64
CA THR A 471 -28.85 -18.16 29.31
C THR A 471 -29.01 -17.06 30.36
N ALA A 472 -27.90 -16.41 30.70
CA ALA A 472 -27.89 -14.95 30.78
C ALA A 472 -27.13 -14.41 29.57
N VAL A 473 -27.81 -13.73 28.64
CA VAL A 473 -27.15 -13.08 27.49
C VAL A 473 -26.49 -11.80 27.99
N ALA A 474 -25.27 -11.94 28.50
CA ALA A 474 -24.42 -10.80 28.80
C ALA A 474 -24.22 -10.00 27.50
N ARG A 475 -24.57 -8.71 27.52
CA ARG A 475 -24.21 -7.79 26.43
C ARG A 475 -22.72 -7.91 26.16
N ARG A 476 -22.38 -8.17 24.91
CA ARG A 476 -21.01 -8.27 24.42
C ARG A 476 -20.88 -7.43 23.17
N LEU A 477 -19.74 -6.79 23.03
CA LEU A 477 -19.38 -6.05 21.82
C LEU A 477 -18.78 -7.03 20.81
N ASP A 478 -19.21 -6.94 19.55
CA ASP A 478 -18.62 -7.68 18.42
C ASP A 478 -17.67 -6.74 17.67
N LEU A 479 -16.37 -7.01 17.71
CA LEU A 479 -15.34 -6.24 17.02
C LEU A 479 -15.01 -6.95 15.70
N ARG A 480 -15.49 -6.37 14.59
CA ARG A 480 -15.21 -6.86 13.25
C ARG A 480 -13.97 -6.17 12.70
N VAL A 481 -12.97 -6.96 12.33
CA VAL A 481 -11.72 -6.49 11.73
C VAL A 481 -11.35 -7.27 10.46
N LEU A 482 -12.05 -8.36 10.11
CA LEU A 482 -11.90 -9.07 8.84
C LEU A 482 -12.74 -8.39 7.74
N GLY A 483 -12.35 -7.16 7.43
CA GLY A 483 -13.07 -6.19 6.62
C GLY A 483 -12.81 -4.76 7.11
N GLU A 484 -13.76 -3.86 6.83
CA GLU A 484 -13.77 -2.47 7.31
C GLU A 484 -14.00 -2.46 8.85
N PRO A 485 -13.03 -1.97 9.67
CA PRO A 485 -13.10 -2.12 11.12
C PRO A 485 -14.35 -1.49 11.75
N THR A 486 -15.15 -2.31 12.43
CA THR A 486 -16.41 -1.88 13.04
C THR A 486 -16.55 -2.49 14.43
N LEU A 487 -16.86 -1.67 15.44
CA LEU A 487 -17.30 -2.14 16.76
C LEU A 487 -18.83 -2.12 16.80
N LEU A 488 -19.47 -3.23 17.18
CA LEU A 488 -20.93 -3.36 17.21
C LEU A 488 -21.45 -3.70 18.60
N LEU A 489 -22.58 -3.11 18.99
CA LEU A 489 -23.35 -3.44 20.20
C LEU A 489 -24.74 -3.94 19.79
N ASP A 490 -25.11 -5.14 20.24
CA ASP A 490 -26.40 -5.79 19.96
C ASP A 490 -26.78 -5.84 18.44
N GLY A 491 -25.78 -5.67 17.54
CA GLY A 491 -25.91 -5.64 16.08
C GLY A 491 -25.70 -4.27 15.42
N GLU A 492 -25.74 -3.17 16.17
CA GLU A 492 -25.62 -1.80 15.65
C GLU A 492 -24.19 -1.23 15.82
N PRO A 493 -23.68 -0.43 14.86
CA PRO A 493 -22.30 0.05 14.86
C PRO A 493 -22.08 1.24 15.82
N LEU A 494 -21.07 1.15 16.68
CA LEU A 494 -20.61 2.24 17.54
C LEU A 494 -19.57 3.12 16.81
N THR A 495 -19.79 4.43 16.78
CA THR A 495 -18.95 5.38 16.03
C THR A 495 -17.65 5.73 16.76
N ILE A 496 -16.52 5.21 16.30
CA ILE A 496 -15.18 5.57 16.80
C ILE A 496 -14.58 6.65 15.88
N ARG A 497 -14.64 7.91 16.31
CA ARG A 497 -14.23 9.08 15.49
C ARG A 497 -12.72 9.28 15.32
N ARG A 498 -11.88 8.67 16.19
CA ARG A 498 -10.42 8.87 16.20
C ARG A 498 -9.72 7.64 15.60
N SER A 499 -8.95 7.84 14.52
CA SER A 499 -8.21 6.77 13.82
C SER A 499 -7.33 5.95 14.79
N ALA A 500 -6.55 6.62 15.64
CA ALA A 500 -5.70 5.98 16.64
C ALA A 500 -6.47 5.10 17.66
N ALA A 501 -7.72 5.47 18.00
CA ALA A 501 -8.55 4.66 18.89
C ALA A 501 -9.03 3.37 18.20
N LEU A 502 -9.44 3.46 16.93
CA LEU A 502 -9.79 2.30 16.11
C LEU A 502 -8.57 1.39 15.90
N GLN A 503 -7.43 1.99 15.55
CA GLN A 503 -6.13 1.31 15.37
C GLN A 503 -5.69 0.57 16.65
N THR A 504 -5.87 1.18 17.83
CA THR A 504 -5.62 0.53 19.14
C THR A 504 -6.47 -0.72 19.32
N LEU A 505 -7.78 -0.68 19.01
CA LEU A 505 -8.65 -1.86 19.12
C LEU A 505 -8.23 -2.98 18.15
N VAL A 506 -7.92 -2.66 16.89
CA VAL A 506 -7.46 -3.68 15.93
C VAL A 506 -6.12 -4.29 16.39
N LEU A 507 -5.19 -3.46 16.87
CA LEU A 507 -3.89 -3.92 17.36
C LEU A 507 -4.01 -4.84 18.59
N LEU A 508 -4.91 -4.51 19.53
CA LEU A 508 -5.20 -5.39 20.68
C LEU A 508 -6.01 -6.64 20.29
N ALA A 509 -6.79 -6.61 19.20
CA ALA A 509 -7.40 -7.82 18.65
C ALA A 509 -6.35 -8.75 18.01
N VAL A 510 -5.31 -8.18 17.38
CA VAL A 510 -4.14 -8.92 16.89
C VAL A 510 -3.32 -9.49 18.04
N HIS A 511 -3.06 -8.72 19.10
CA HIS A 511 -2.35 -9.16 20.30
C HIS A 511 -3.33 -9.56 21.42
N ARG A 512 -3.99 -10.72 21.26
CA ARG A 512 -5.03 -11.22 22.17
C ARG A 512 -4.56 -11.34 23.63
N ASP A 513 -3.33 -11.79 23.85
CA ASP A 513 -2.71 -11.91 25.19
C ASP A 513 -2.26 -10.55 25.75
N GLY A 514 -2.35 -9.51 24.92
CA GLY A 514 -2.11 -8.10 25.23
C GLY A 514 -0.79 -7.55 24.70
N ALA A 515 -0.71 -6.23 24.54
CA ALA A 515 0.46 -5.48 24.11
C ALA A 515 0.90 -4.47 25.18
N SER A 516 2.20 -4.17 25.26
CA SER A 516 2.75 -3.18 26.20
C SER A 516 2.49 -1.74 25.78
N SER A 517 2.61 -0.77 26.70
CA SER A 517 2.53 0.66 26.36
C SER A 517 3.47 1.03 25.21
N ARG A 518 4.70 0.51 25.25
CA ARG A 518 5.70 0.68 24.20
C ARG A 518 5.25 0.12 22.85
N GLN A 519 4.78 -1.13 22.82
CA GLN A 519 4.33 -1.78 21.58
C GLN A 519 3.15 -1.06 20.93
N LEU A 520 2.21 -0.55 21.74
CA LEU A 520 1.09 0.25 21.22
C LEU A 520 1.57 1.57 20.62
N VAL A 521 2.47 2.30 21.30
CA VAL A 521 2.99 3.57 20.77
C VAL A 521 3.79 3.37 19.48
N GLU A 522 4.74 2.44 19.46
CA GLU A 522 5.63 2.20 18.28
C GLU A 522 4.84 1.77 17.03
N ALA A 523 3.68 1.14 17.21
CA ALA A 523 2.80 0.71 16.12
C ALA A 523 1.76 1.76 15.70
N ILE A 524 1.25 2.59 16.63
CA ILE A 524 0.23 3.61 16.32
C ILE A 524 0.89 4.91 15.80
N TRP A 525 2.03 5.29 16.38
CA TRP A 525 2.78 6.51 16.04
C TRP A 525 4.26 6.17 15.83
N PRO A 526 4.63 5.48 14.73
CA PRO A 526 6.02 5.12 14.45
C PRO A 526 6.89 6.36 14.23
N GLY A 527 8.14 6.29 14.71
CA GLY A 527 9.15 7.34 14.56
C GLY A 527 9.61 7.94 15.90
N PRO A 528 8.79 8.75 16.58
CA PRO A 528 9.16 9.38 17.85
C PRO A 528 9.48 8.35 18.95
N PRO A 529 10.42 8.64 19.88
CA PRO A 529 10.74 7.74 20.98
C PRO A 529 9.52 7.45 21.85
N ALA A 530 9.18 6.18 22.07
CA ALA A 530 7.87 5.77 22.59
C ALA A 530 7.48 6.44 23.93
N HIS A 531 8.45 6.69 24.82
CA HIS A 531 8.23 7.34 26.11
C HIS A 531 7.66 8.77 26.00
N THR A 532 7.86 9.46 24.87
CA THR A 532 7.36 10.82 24.63
C THR A 532 5.86 10.86 24.31
N LEU A 533 5.27 9.75 23.86
CA LEU A 533 3.87 9.69 23.40
C LEU A 533 2.94 8.93 24.36
N THR A 534 3.43 8.46 25.50
CA THR A 534 2.65 7.72 26.52
C THR A 534 1.37 8.47 26.93
N GLY A 535 1.42 9.81 27.03
CA GLY A 535 0.23 10.64 27.28
C GLY A 535 -0.85 10.52 26.19
N ARG A 536 -0.46 10.49 24.90
CA ARG A 536 -1.38 10.30 23.77
C ARG A 536 -2.02 8.91 23.80
N LEU A 537 -1.25 7.88 24.18
CA LEU A 537 -1.77 6.53 24.40
C LEU A 537 -2.82 6.52 25.53
N TYR A 538 -2.52 7.12 26.69
CA TYR A 538 -3.45 7.18 27.82
C TYR A 538 -4.75 7.93 27.48
N THR A 539 -4.68 9.04 26.73
CA THR A 539 -5.89 9.71 26.22
C THR A 539 -6.69 8.79 25.30
N THR A 540 -6.04 8.15 24.32
CA THR A 540 -6.68 7.25 23.34
C THR A 540 -7.37 6.05 24.01
N LEU A 541 -6.74 5.46 25.03
CA LEU A 541 -7.32 4.37 25.83
C LEU A 541 -8.46 4.85 26.75
N SER A 542 -8.41 6.10 27.21
CA SER A 542 -9.47 6.70 28.03
C SER A 542 -10.70 7.02 27.19
N ASP A 543 -10.53 7.51 25.95
CA ASP A 543 -11.61 7.68 24.97
C ASP A 543 -12.34 6.34 24.74
N LEU A 544 -11.58 5.26 24.46
CA LEU A 544 -12.14 3.92 24.22
C LEU A 544 -12.92 3.38 25.41
N ARG A 545 -12.38 3.54 26.62
CA ARG A 545 -13.07 3.16 27.86
C ARG A 545 -14.32 4.01 28.10
N SER A 546 -14.30 5.29 27.73
CA SER A 546 -15.47 6.18 27.81
C SER A 546 -16.57 5.71 26.85
N ILE A 547 -16.25 5.50 25.57
CA ILE A 547 -17.18 5.02 24.52
C ILE A 547 -17.85 3.71 24.94
N ALA A 548 -17.08 2.73 25.41
CA ALA A 548 -17.63 1.45 25.86
C ALA A 548 -18.53 1.60 27.10
N ARG A 549 -18.12 2.39 28.09
CA ARG A 549 -18.92 2.66 29.30
C ARG A 549 -20.21 3.40 28.98
N SER A 550 -20.19 4.40 28.11
CA SER A 550 -21.40 5.14 27.71
C SER A 550 -22.36 4.29 26.87
N ALA A 551 -21.85 3.38 26.04
CA ALA A 551 -22.68 2.53 25.19
C ALA A 551 -23.29 1.32 25.93
N CYS A 552 -22.54 0.69 26.84
CA CYS A 552 -22.95 -0.58 27.45
C CYS A 552 -22.50 -0.82 28.90
N GLY A 553 -21.81 0.14 29.53
CA GLY A 553 -21.31 0.02 30.91
C GLY A 553 -20.08 -0.89 31.08
N LEU A 554 -19.58 -1.52 30.02
CA LEU A 554 -18.53 -2.55 30.09
C LEU A 554 -17.11 -1.97 30.15
N SER A 555 -16.21 -2.69 30.83
CA SER A 555 -14.77 -2.42 30.80
C SER A 555 -14.08 -3.33 29.77
N VAL A 556 -13.99 -2.87 28.52
CA VAL A 556 -13.47 -3.69 27.40
C VAL A 556 -11.94 -3.81 27.32
N ILE A 557 -11.19 -2.93 27.97
CA ILE A 557 -9.71 -2.94 27.95
C ILE A 557 -9.16 -3.01 29.36
N ASP A 558 -8.71 -4.21 29.74
CA ASP A 558 -7.96 -4.47 30.97
C ASP A 558 -6.56 -3.81 30.88
N HIS A 559 -5.92 -3.61 32.03
CA HIS A 559 -4.52 -3.22 32.12
C HIS A 559 -3.88 -3.92 33.33
N THR A 560 -2.76 -4.59 33.13
CA THR A 560 -2.02 -5.31 34.18
C THR A 560 -0.55 -5.39 33.75
N ASP A 561 0.38 -5.02 34.62
CA ASP A 561 1.84 -5.12 34.41
C ASP A 561 2.33 -4.55 33.05
N ASP A 562 2.01 -3.27 32.80
CA ASP A 562 2.19 -2.51 31.53
C ASP A 562 1.46 -3.09 30.30
N ARG A 563 0.76 -4.21 30.43
CA ARG A 563 0.07 -4.89 29.33
C ARG A 563 -1.41 -4.51 29.27
N TYR A 564 -1.81 -3.94 28.15
CA TYR A 564 -3.22 -3.76 27.78
C TYR A 564 -3.71 -4.96 26.98
N ARG A 565 -4.93 -5.42 27.25
CA ARG A 565 -5.61 -6.47 26.47
C ARG A 565 -7.10 -6.16 26.34
N ILE A 566 -7.73 -6.67 25.30
CA ILE A 566 -9.19 -6.70 25.22
C ILE A 566 -9.70 -7.78 26.20
N ASN A 567 -10.75 -7.48 26.95
CA ASN A 567 -11.37 -8.43 27.88
C ASN A 567 -12.34 -9.37 27.13
N PRO A 568 -12.02 -10.69 26.99
CA PRO A 568 -12.80 -11.62 26.17
C PRO A 568 -14.15 -12.04 26.79
N THR A 569 -14.48 -11.53 27.98
CA THR A 569 -15.80 -11.71 28.60
C THR A 569 -16.80 -10.63 28.15
N HIS A 570 -16.31 -9.49 27.67
CA HIS A 570 -17.09 -8.29 27.32
C HIS A 570 -17.04 -7.93 25.84
N LEU A 571 -16.02 -8.38 25.11
CA LEU A 571 -15.84 -8.14 23.68
C LEU A 571 -15.32 -9.42 23.01
N ASP A 572 -15.85 -9.76 21.83
CA ASP A 572 -15.37 -10.86 20.97
C ASP A 572 -15.02 -10.33 19.57
N ALA A 573 -14.11 -10.99 18.85
CA ALA A 573 -13.60 -10.52 17.56
C ALA A 573 -13.60 -11.59 16.47
N ASP A 574 -13.93 -11.21 15.23
CA ASP A 574 -13.96 -12.12 14.08
C ASP A 574 -12.58 -12.75 13.78
N LEU A 575 -11.49 -12.00 13.94
CA LEU A 575 -10.11 -12.50 13.86
C LEU A 575 -9.84 -13.63 14.86
N TRP A 576 -10.47 -13.64 16.04
CA TRP A 576 -10.31 -14.71 17.02
C TRP A 576 -11.07 -15.97 16.60
N ARG A 577 -12.26 -15.80 16.01
CA ARG A 577 -13.07 -16.89 15.45
C ARG A 577 -12.33 -17.57 14.28
N LEU A 578 -11.70 -16.80 13.39
CA LEU A 578 -10.83 -17.32 12.34
C LEU A 578 -9.59 -18.04 12.89
N ARG A 579 -8.85 -17.43 13.84
CA ARG A 579 -7.67 -18.07 14.46
C ARG A 579 -8.02 -19.38 15.17
N ALA A 580 -9.18 -19.46 15.81
CA ALA A 580 -9.68 -20.69 16.43
C ALA A 580 -10.01 -21.76 15.39
N ALA A 581 -10.64 -21.40 14.26
CA ALA A 581 -10.87 -22.32 13.15
C ALA A 581 -9.54 -22.84 12.55
N THR A 582 -8.55 -21.97 12.36
CA THR A 582 -7.20 -22.36 11.88
C THR A 582 -6.52 -23.32 12.86
N GLN A 583 -6.57 -23.04 14.16
CA GLN A 583 -6.00 -23.91 15.19
C GLN A 583 -6.72 -25.27 15.23
N TYR A 584 -8.05 -25.29 15.13
CA TYR A 584 -8.83 -26.51 15.04
C TYR A 584 -8.41 -27.34 13.81
N ALA A 585 -8.39 -26.73 12.63
CA ALA A 585 -8.01 -27.40 11.38
C ALA A 585 -6.57 -27.94 11.36
N ALA A 586 -5.64 -27.31 12.10
CA ALA A 586 -4.27 -27.81 12.27
C ALA A 586 -4.15 -28.96 13.29
N THR A 587 -5.20 -29.24 14.07
CA THR A 587 -5.26 -30.31 15.09
C THR A 587 -6.35 -31.35 14.82
N ALA A 588 -7.11 -31.19 13.74
CA ALA A 588 -8.13 -32.14 13.32
C ALA A 588 -7.49 -33.49 12.96
N VAL A 589 -8.12 -34.57 13.41
CA VAL A 589 -7.74 -35.97 13.11
C VAL A 589 -8.80 -36.65 12.23
N THR A 590 -10.03 -36.13 12.29
CA THR A 590 -11.20 -36.53 11.50
C THR A 590 -11.89 -35.29 10.95
N ASP A 591 -12.70 -35.45 9.90
CA ASP A 591 -13.44 -34.39 9.22
C ASP A 591 -12.62 -33.10 8.93
N HIS A 592 -11.43 -33.32 8.36
CA HIS A 592 -10.56 -32.24 7.89
C HIS A 592 -11.29 -31.30 6.90
N ALA A 593 -12.24 -31.81 6.12
CA ALA A 593 -13.03 -31.03 5.17
C ALA A 593 -13.90 -29.97 5.88
N ALA A 594 -14.69 -30.35 6.88
CA ALA A 594 -15.45 -29.37 7.68
C ALA A 594 -14.52 -28.40 8.42
N ALA A 595 -13.38 -28.88 8.93
CA ALA A 595 -12.41 -28.03 9.61
C ALA A 595 -11.78 -26.97 8.68
N TRP A 596 -11.41 -27.32 7.44
CA TRP A 596 -10.93 -26.36 6.43
C TRP A 596 -12.03 -25.42 5.93
N GLN A 597 -13.26 -25.92 5.79
CA GLN A 597 -14.41 -25.09 5.42
C GLN A 597 -14.70 -24.04 6.49
N ALA A 598 -14.59 -24.37 7.79
CA ALA A 598 -14.73 -23.41 8.88
C ALA A 598 -13.67 -22.29 8.87
N VAL A 599 -12.44 -22.55 8.39
CA VAL A 599 -11.41 -21.51 8.17
C VAL A 599 -11.84 -20.55 7.07
N ILE A 600 -12.42 -21.07 5.98
CA ILE A 600 -12.89 -20.26 4.86
C ILE A 600 -14.10 -19.41 5.26
N ASP A 601 -15.09 -19.99 5.94
CA ASP A 601 -16.32 -19.29 6.33
C ASP A 601 -16.08 -18.21 7.40
N ALA A 602 -15.04 -18.36 8.23
CA ALA A 602 -14.61 -17.34 9.18
C ALA A 602 -13.86 -16.16 8.54
N TYR A 603 -13.44 -16.25 7.26
CA TYR A 603 -12.72 -15.18 6.57
C TYR A 603 -13.66 -14.29 5.73
N THR A 604 -14.13 -13.20 6.33
CA THR A 604 -15.07 -12.25 5.67
C THR A 604 -14.41 -11.19 4.78
N GLY A 605 -13.10 -10.98 4.94
CA GLY A 605 -12.29 -9.98 4.23
C GLY A 605 -10.91 -9.77 4.88
N ASP A 606 -10.08 -8.97 4.22
CA ASP A 606 -8.72 -8.64 4.69
C ASP A 606 -8.73 -7.86 6.03
N LEU A 607 -7.70 -8.10 6.86
CA LEU A 607 -7.60 -7.45 8.17
C LEU A 607 -7.52 -5.92 8.03
N ALA A 608 -8.46 -5.21 8.66
CA ALA A 608 -8.65 -3.77 8.58
C ALA A 608 -8.62 -3.23 7.13
N ALA A 609 -9.37 -3.87 6.23
CA ALA A 609 -9.50 -3.44 4.85
C ALA A 609 -9.90 -1.96 4.76
N GLY A 610 -9.20 -1.20 3.90
CA GLY A 610 -9.33 0.26 3.78
C GLY A 610 -8.26 1.06 4.55
N HIS A 611 -7.54 0.46 5.49
CA HIS A 611 -6.44 1.12 6.22
C HIS A 611 -5.06 0.71 5.70
N ALA A 612 -4.07 1.59 5.87
CA ALA A 612 -2.67 1.40 5.47
C ALA A 612 -1.69 1.51 6.65
N TRP A 613 -2.10 1.07 7.85
CA TRP A 613 -1.24 1.10 9.03
C TRP A 613 -0.06 0.11 8.87
N PRO A 614 1.21 0.54 9.02
CA PRO A 614 2.38 -0.25 8.56
C PRO A 614 2.56 -1.64 9.17
N TRP A 615 1.98 -1.89 10.35
CA TRP A 615 2.05 -3.17 11.05
C TRP A 615 1.00 -4.20 10.60
N LEU A 616 0.04 -3.82 9.74
CA LEU A 616 -1.03 -4.72 9.30
C LEU A 616 -0.51 -5.83 8.39
N GLU A 617 0.38 -5.50 7.44
CA GLU A 617 0.82 -6.39 6.36
C GLU A 617 1.29 -7.78 6.81
N PRO A 618 2.16 -7.95 7.83
CA PRO A 618 2.49 -9.26 8.40
C PRO A 618 1.27 -10.08 8.83
N THR A 619 0.29 -9.45 9.50
CA THR A 619 -0.89 -10.16 10.04
C THR A 619 -1.95 -10.40 8.96
N ARG A 620 -2.11 -9.47 8.00
CA ARG A 620 -2.89 -9.66 6.77
C ARG A 620 -2.37 -10.86 5.98
N GLU A 621 -1.06 -10.93 5.81
CA GLU A 621 -0.40 -11.99 5.06
C GLU A 621 -0.47 -13.34 5.77
N ALA A 622 -0.22 -13.38 7.08
CA ALA A 622 -0.46 -14.57 7.89
C ALA A 622 -1.92 -15.06 7.76
N THR A 623 -2.89 -14.14 7.83
CA THR A 623 -4.32 -14.44 7.70
C THR A 623 -4.66 -15.01 6.32
N ARG A 624 -4.19 -14.36 5.25
CA ARG A 624 -4.40 -14.79 3.86
C ARG A 624 -3.84 -16.19 3.62
N ARG A 625 -2.61 -16.47 4.08
CA ARG A 625 -1.93 -17.77 3.92
C ARG A 625 -2.75 -18.95 4.46
N HIS A 626 -3.26 -18.86 5.68
CA HIS A 626 -4.09 -19.93 6.25
C HIS A 626 -5.38 -20.20 5.45
N VAL A 627 -5.96 -19.15 4.83
CA VAL A 627 -7.19 -19.28 4.02
C VAL A 627 -6.90 -19.89 2.65
N ILE A 628 -5.82 -19.48 1.98
CA ILE A 628 -5.43 -20.10 0.69
C ILE A 628 -4.91 -21.53 0.88
N ASP A 629 -4.23 -21.84 1.99
CA ASP A 629 -3.88 -23.21 2.39
C ASP A 629 -5.14 -24.07 2.60
N ALA A 630 -6.18 -23.54 3.26
CA ALA A 630 -7.46 -24.25 3.44
C ALA A 630 -8.19 -24.51 2.10
N TYR A 631 -8.23 -23.52 1.20
CA TYR A 631 -8.75 -23.72 -0.17
C TYR A 631 -7.95 -24.78 -0.94
N ALA A 632 -6.61 -24.76 -0.82
CA ALA A 632 -5.73 -25.71 -1.48
C ALA A 632 -5.86 -27.13 -0.90
N ALA A 633 -6.07 -27.27 0.41
CA ALA A 633 -6.29 -28.55 1.07
C ALA A 633 -7.62 -29.18 0.64
N LEU A 634 -8.73 -28.43 0.67
CA LEU A 634 -10.02 -28.89 0.15
C LEU A 634 -9.93 -29.29 -1.33
N ALA A 635 -9.28 -28.48 -2.16
CA ALA A 635 -9.08 -28.79 -3.58
C ALA A 635 -8.14 -29.99 -3.85
N THR A 636 -7.39 -30.45 -2.83
CA THR A 636 -6.55 -31.65 -2.91
C THR A 636 -7.27 -32.90 -2.39
N ALA A 637 -8.28 -32.73 -1.52
CA ALA A 637 -9.13 -33.82 -1.02
C ALA A 637 -10.37 -34.09 -1.90
N GLU A 638 -10.77 -33.12 -2.72
CA GLU A 638 -11.86 -33.25 -3.68
C GLU A 638 -11.50 -34.19 -4.85
N SER A 639 -12.46 -35.03 -5.25
CA SER A 639 -12.30 -36.04 -6.29
C SER A 639 -12.84 -35.62 -7.66
N ASP A 640 -13.80 -34.69 -7.75
CA ASP A 640 -14.21 -34.09 -9.03
C ASP A 640 -13.27 -32.93 -9.40
N PRO A 641 -12.50 -33.00 -10.51
CA PRO A 641 -11.65 -31.90 -10.95
C PRO A 641 -12.39 -30.57 -11.15
N ARG A 642 -13.71 -30.59 -11.43
CA ARG A 642 -14.52 -29.36 -11.55
C ARG A 642 -14.74 -28.69 -10.19
N CYS A 643 -15.03 -29.47 -9.15
CA CYS A 643 -15.17 -28.97 -7.78
C CYS A 643 -13.82 -28.49 -7.22
N ALA A 644 -12.75 -29.24 -7.47
CA ALA A 644 -11.38 -28.85 -7.11
C ALA A 644 -10.97 -27.53 -7.79
N LEU A 645 -11.26 -27.40 -9.09
CA LEU A 645 -11.06 -26.15 -9.83
C LEU A 645 -11.89 -25.00 -9.28
N ALA A 646 -13.16 -25.21 -8.91
CA ALA A 646 -14.00 -24.17 -8.33
C ALA A 646 -13.50 -23.67 -6.97
N LEU A 647 -12.89 -24.55 -6.16
CA LEU A 647 -12.20 -24.21 -4.91
C LEU A 647 -10.92 -23.39 -5.19
N LEU A 648 -10.08 -23.83 -6.13
CA LEU A 648 -8.87 -23.09 -6.53
C LEU A 648 -9.21 -21.71 -7.10
N GLN A 649 -10.25 -21.59 -7.92
CA GLN A 649 -10.76 -20.32 -8.44
C GLN A 649 -11.34 -19.41 -7.36
N ARG A 650 -11.75 -19.94 -6.20
CA ARG A 650 -12.11 -19.13 -5.01
C ARG A 650 -10.85 -18.69 -4.26
N GLY A 651 -9.87 -19.57 -4.09
CA GLY A 651 -8.54 -19.22 -3.56
C GLY A 651 -7.87 -18.07 -4.33
N ILE A 652 -7.91 -18.11 -5.67
CA ILE A 652 -7.37 -17.05 -6.57
C ILE A 652 -8.07 -15.70 -6.40
N ARG A 653 -9.27 -15.64 -5.79
CA ARG A 653 -9.93 -14.38 -5.42
C ARG A 653 -9.46 -13.82 -4.08
N VAL A 654 -8.87 -14.67 -3.23
CA VAL A 654 -8.30 -14.31 -1.92
C VAL A 654 -6.82 -13.92 -2.07
N ASP A 655 -6.04 -14.68 -2.85
CA ASP A 655 -4.74 -14.25 -3.33
C ASP A 655 -4.66 -14.30 -4.88
N PRO A 656 -4.79 -13.15 -5.56
CA PRO A 656 -4.70 -13.06 -7.01
C PRO A 656 -3.25 -13.06 -7.55
N TYR A 657 -2.23 -13.07 -6.69
CA TYR A 657 -0.80 -13.04 -7.06
C TYR A 657 -0.07 -14.36 -6.80
N ASN A 658 -0.57 -15.21 -5.90
CA ASN A 658 0.05 -16.48 -5.55
C ASN A 658 0.24 -17.42 -6.75
N GLU A 659 1.47 -17.83 -7.03
CA GLU A 659 1.79 -18.62 -8.22
C GLU A 659 1.36 -20.10 -8.07
N ASP A 660 1.41 -20.65 -6.86
CA ASP A 660 1.07 -22.06 -6.64
C ASP A 660 -0.43 -22.34 -6.78
N LEU A 661 -1.30 -21.38 -6.42
CA LEU A 661 -2.74 -21.42 -6.71
C LEU A 661 -3.00 -21.49 -8.22
N HIS A 662 -2.36 -20.63 -9.00
CA HIS A 662 -2.51 -20.60 -10.46
C HIS A 662 -1.97 -21.89 -11.08
N ARG A 663 -0.79 -22.38 -10.65
CA ARG A 663 -0.21 -23.64 -11.09
C ARG A 663 -1.09 -24.86 -10.79
N ARG A 664 -1.77 -24.90 -9.64
CA ARG A 664 -2.75 -25.94 -9.31
C ARG A 664 -4.00 -25.83 -10.21
N ALA A 665 -4.49 -24.63 -10.48
CA ALA A 665 -5.64 -24.41 -11.36
C ALA A 665 -5.33 -24.80 -12.82
N VAL A 666 -4.13 -24.52 -13.33
CA VAL A 666 -3.65 -25.01 -14.64
C VAL A 666 -3.70 -26.53 -14.71
N LYS A 667 -3.22 -27.25 -13.68
CA LYS A 667 -3.29 -28.72 -13.63
C LYS A 667 -4.73 -29.25 -13.59
N ALA A 668 -5.64 -28.56 -12.88
CA ALA A 668 -7.05 -28.93 -12.85
C ALA A 668 -7.77 -28.71 -14.19
N PHE A 669 -7.45 -27.62 -14.91
CA PHE A 669 -7.93 -27.41 -16.28
C PHE A 669 -7.37 -28.44 -17.27
N ALA A 670 -6.08 -28.80 -17.16
CA ALA A 670 -5.47 -29.84 -17.99
C ALA A 670 -6.12 -31.22 -17.77
N ALA A 671 -6.47 -31.57 -16.53
CA ALA A 671 -7.23 -32.78 -16.21
C ALA A 671 -8.68 -32.77 -16.74
N LEU A 672 -9.19 -31.60 -17.14
CA LEU A 672 -10.49 -31.43 -17.79
C LEU A 672 -10.40 -31.29 -19.32
N GLY A 673 -9.18 -31.25 -19.89
CA GLY A 673 -8.94 -31.06 -21.33
C GLY A 673 -9.19 -29.64 -21.86
N ASP A 674 -9.40 -28.65 -20.99
CA ASP A 674 -9.68 -27.27 -21.41
C ASP A 674 -8.40 -26.45 -21.59
N HIS A 675 -7.69 -26.74 -22.68
CA HIS A 675 -6.48 -26.01 -23.09
C HIS A 675 -6.75 -24.51 -23.28
N THR A 676 -7.94 -24.14 -23.77
CA THR A 676 -8.30 -22.72 -23.99
C THR A 676 -8.34 -21.95 -22.67
N ALA A 677 -8.94 -22.52 -21.62
CA ALA A 677 -8.99 -21.89 -20.31
C ALA A 677 -7.64 -21.84 -19.59
N ILE A 678 -6.69 -22.73 -19.90
CA ILE A 678 -5.31 -22.63 -19.40
C ILE A 678 -4.63 -21.39 -19.97
N THR A 679 -4.59 -21.25 -21.30
CA THR A 679 -3.98 -20.08 -21.97
C THR A 679 -4.61 -18.80 -21.42
N ASP A 680 -5.93 -18.73 -21.40
CA ASP A 680 -6.74 -17.61 -20.92
C ASP A 680 -6.52 -17.30 -19.41
N LEU A 681 -6.20 -18.31 -18.58
CA LEU A 681 -5.79 -18.13 -17.17
C LEU A 681 -4.37 -17.55 -17.07
N CYS A 682 -3.40 -18.15 -17.75
CA CYS A 682 -2.00 -17.70 -17.75
C CYS A 682 -1.88 -16.27 -18.27
N ASP A 683 -2.58 -15.94 -19.35
CA ASP A 683 -2.66 -14.60 -19.94
C ASP A 683 -3.12 -13.53 -18.93
N ARG A 684 -4.20 -13.82 -18.19
CA ARG A 684 -4.72 -12.94 -17.14
C ARG A 684 -3.78 -12.82 -15.94
N TYR A 685 -3.04 -13.88 -15.62
CA TYR A 685 -2.06 -13.88 -14.54
C TYR A 685 -0.82 -13.06 -14.92
N THR A 686 -0.22 -13.31 -16.09
CA THR A 686 0.93 -12.54 -16.61
C THR A 686 0.60 -11.06 -16.74
N ARG A 687 -0.57 -10.69 -17.30
CA ARG A 687 -1.02 -9.28 -17.35
C ARG A 687 -1.16 -8.63 -15.97
N ARG A 688 -1.60 -9.38 -14.95
CA ARG A 688 -1.70 -8.89 -13.56
C ARG A 688 -0.33 -8.70 -12.92
N LEU A 689 0.62 -9.60 -13.18
CA LEU A 689 1.98 -9.49 -12.67
C LEU A 689 2.70 -8.29 -13.31
N ALA A 690 2.64 -8.15 -14.64
CA ALA A 690 3.25 -7.03 -15.36
C ALA A 690 2.70 -5.68 -14.90
N ALA A 691 1.38 -5.56 -14.71
CA ALA A 691 0.73 -4.37 -14.14
C ALA A 691 1.13 -4.05 -12.68
N ALA A 692 1.89 -4.94 -12.03
CA ALA A 692 2.44 -4.77 -10.69
C ALA A 692 3.98 -4.82 -10.66
N GLY A 693 4.67 -4.71 -11.81
CA GLY A 693 6.13 -4.75 -11.89
C GLY A 693 6.75 -6.12 -11.59
N LEU A 694 6.04 -7.20 -11.91
CA LEU A 694 6.47 -8.58 -11.67
C LEU A 694 6.36 -9.44 -12.94
N GLU A 695 7.28 -10.38 -13.09
CA GLU A 695 7.25 -11.41 -14.15
C GLU A 695 6.69 -12.75 -13.64
N PRO A 696 6.08 -13.59 -14.49
CA PRO A 696 5.69 -14.96 -14.14
C PRO A 696 6.91 -15.88 -13.93
N GLY A 697 6.74 -16.90 -13.10
CA GLY A 697 7.74 -17.95 -12.88
C GLY A 697 7.83 -18.94 -14.03
N ASP A 698 8.91 -19.73 -14.01
CA ASP A 698 9.24 -20.71 -15.06
C ASP A 698 8.12 -21.78 -15.15
N ASP A 699 7.64 -22.27 -14.00
CA ASP A 699 6.43 -23.11 -13.81
C ASP A 699 5.21 -22.68 -14.69
N ILE A 700 5.05 -21.37 -14.94
CA ILE A 700 3.94 -20.80 -15.72
C ILE A 700 4.34 -20.49 -17.16
N ARG A 701 5.56 -20.00 -17.40
CA ARG A 701 6.08 -19.76 -18.76
C ARG A 701 6.20 -21.06 -19.56
N ASP A 702 6.70 -22.12 -18.92
CA ASP A 702 6.81 -23.46 -19.51
C ASP A 702 5.44 -24.05 -19.84
N ALA A 703 4.43 -23.82 -18.98
CA ALA A 703 3.07 -24.28 -19.22
C ALA A 703 2.44 -23.61 -20.46
N VAL A 704 2.72 -22.33 -20.70
CA VAL A 704 2.28 -21.63 -21.93
C VAL A 704 3.06 -22.13 -23.15
N ALA A 705 4.39 -22.29 -23.04
CA ALA A 705 5.23 -22.79 -24.12
C ALA A 705 4.87 -24.22 -24.54
N HIS A 706 4.54 -25.10 -23.60
CA HIS A 706 4.08 -26.46 -23.90
C HIS A 706 2.75 -26.49 -24.67
N LEU A 707 1.82 -25.57 -24.38
CA LEU A 707 0.56 -25.47 -25.13
C LEU A 707 0.79 -24.89 -26.53
N ALA A 708 1.59 -23.84 -26.68
CA ALA A 708 1.92 -23.27 -27.99
C ALA A 708 2.60 -24.29 -28.92
N ASN A 709 3.40 -25.20 -28.38
CA ASN A 709 4.01 -26.31 -29.13
C ASN A 709 3.08 -27.51 -29.35
N ALA A 710 1.92 -27.58 -28.68
CA ALA A 710 0.93 -28.65 -28.83
C ALA A 710 -0.14 -28.37 -29.90
N ASP A 711 -0.25 -27.12 -30.38
CA ASP A 711 -1.19 -26.69 -31.43
C ASP A 711 -0.53 -26.42 -32.83
N PRO A 712 0.36 -27.28 -33.40
CA PRO A 712 0.97 -27.02 -34.71
C PRO A 712 0.02 -27.29 -35.90
N VAL A 713 -1.29 -27.46 -35.70
CA VAL A 713 -2.26 -27.90 -36.72
C VAL A 713 -3.52 -27.02 -36.76
N SER A 714 -3.38 -25.82 -37.34
CA SER A 714 -4.49 -25.02 -37.90
C SER A 714 -4.00 -24.10 -39.04
N GLY A 715 -3.06 -24.60 -39.84
CA GLY A 715 -2.29 -23.81 -40.81
C GLY A 715 -2.00 -24.52 -42.14
N ARG A 716 -2.95 -25.31 -42.65
CA ARG A 716 -3.01 -25.82 -44.03
C ARG A 716 -4.41 -26.30 -44.39
#